data_AF-A0A672K8P9-F1
#
_entry.id   AF-A0A672K8P9-F1
#
_cell.length_a   1.000
_cell.length_b   1.000
_cell.length_c   1.000
_cell.angle_alpha   90.00
_cell.angle_beta   90.00
_cell.angle_gamma   90.00
#
_symmetry.space_group_name_H-M   'P 1'
#
loop_
_entity.id
_entity.type
_entity.pdbx_description
1 polymer ?
#
loop_
_entity_poly.entity_id
_entity_poly.type
_entity_poly.pdbx_seq_one_letter_code
_entity_poly.pdbx_strand_id
1 'polypeptide(L)'
;MAQTDNKKFFENLSGAGKAIAVLTSGGDAQGMNAAVRAVVRMGIYVGAKVYFVHEGYQGMVDGGDNIKEATWESVSSMLQMGGTVIGSARCKDFRMHEGRLKAAHNLVQRGITNLCVIGGDGSLTGANLFRKEWSGLLAELVQQGLIDEEASQKYSALHIVGMVGSIDNDFSILAWICKKPMIGMVFALDGEMMLPTVKQDAVFCLSVCASDWVLIPEMPPEDGWEEKMCQKLSALVVQRLGFDTRVTILGHVQRGGTPSAFDRILASRMGVEAVLALLETTANTPACVVSLCGNQSVRLPLMECVQMTQQVQKAMDEKRFEEAVQLRGRSFENNLKTYKLLAHRKPESELPNSNFNVAVLNVGAPAAGMNAAVRSAVRVGISEGHKMFAVSDGFEGFYKGQIKEIKWADVGGWTGQGGSLLGTKRTLPAKHIDKIAEQMQKYNINALLVIGGFEALECLLQLYEARSSYEEFCIPLCMLPATISNNVPGTNLSIGADTALNAIVETCDRIKQSASGTKHRVFIIETMGGYCGYLASVGGLAAGADAAYIFEEPFDIRELQSNVEHLTEKMKTSIQRGLVLRNENSNENYTTDFIYQLYSEEGKGVFDCRKNVLGHMQQGGAPSPFDRNFGTKIAAKAMQWISKKLNESYRKGMKDNSYAFHVVMKQTFLKLSIELNHHLTFFLTCAVVHEALSICHLVKA
;
A
#
# COMPACT_ATOMS: atom_id res chain seq x y z
N MET A 1 20.08 20.22 12.25
CA MET A 1 19.43 21.55 12.33
C MET A 1 19.23 22.03 10.91
N ALA A 2 18.04 22.24 10.35
CA ALA A 2 16.72 22.50 10.90
C ALA A 2 15.70 21.40 10.55
N GLN A 3 14.99 20.89 11.56
CA GLN A 3 13.70 20.23 11.37
C GLN A 3 12.72 21.33 10.97
N THR A 4 12.23 21.30 9.74
CA THR A 4 10.99 21.99 9.39
C THR A 4 9.87 21.29 10.17
N ASP A 5 9.41 21.92 11.25
CA ASP A 5 8.29 21.47 12.08
C ASP A 5 7.03 21.25 11.22
N ASN A 6 6.73 19.99 10.88
CA ASN A 6 5.43 19.63 10.29
C ASN A 6 4.25 19.99 11.20
N LYS A 7 4.46 20.16 12.52
CA LYS A 7 3.46 20.66 13.47
C LYS A 7 2.87 22.02 13.04
N LYS A 8 3.63 22.89 12.35
CA LYS A 8 3.18 24.22 11.92
C LYS A 8 2.34 24.25 10.63
N PHE A 9 2.24 23.15 9.88
CA PHE A 9 1.59 23.19 8.57
C PHE A 9 0.06 23.30 8.66
N PHE A 10 -0.54 22.65 9.67
CA PHE A 10 -2.00 22.65 9.85
C PHE A 10 -2.53 23.87 10.60
N GLU A 11 -1.70 24.51 11.45
CA GLU A 11 -2.11 25.64 12.28
C GLU A 11 -2.44 26.92 11.48
N ASN A 12 -1.98 27.01 10.23
CA ASN A 12 -2.16 28.21 9.39
C ASN A 12 -3.36 28.12 8.42
N LEU A 13 -4.06 26.99 8.35
CA LEU A 13 -5.19 26.80 7.43
C LEU A 13 -6.50 26.84 8.22
N SER A 14 -7.33 27.87 7.95
CA SER A 14 -8.66 28.02 8.54
C SER A 14 -9.75 27.78 7.50
N GLY A 15 -10.67 26.88 7.85
CA GLY A 15 -11.92 26.62 7.14
C GLY A 15 -13.11 27.41 7.69
N ALA A 16 -12.89 28.30 8.66
CA ALA A 16 -13.97 29.08 9.27
C ALA A 16 -14.79 29.84 8.21
N GLY A 17 -16.11 29.68 8.26
CA GLY A 17 -17.04 30.30 7.29
C GLY A 17 -17.14 29.57 5.95
N LYS A 18 -16.38 28.51 5.71
CA LYS A 18 -16.50 27.66 4.52
C LYS A 18 -17.40 26.46 4.79
N ALA A 19 -18.12 26.02 3.75
CA ALA A 19 -18.90 24.79 3.75
C ALA A 19 -18.38 23.82 2.69
N ILE A 20 -18.16 22.56 3.09
CA ILE A 20 -17.68 21.46 2.27
C ILE A 20 -18.78 20.41 2.15
N ALA A 21 -19.12 19.98 0.95
CA ALA A 21 -19.96 18.80 0.72
C ALA A 21 -19.10 17.62 0.28
N VAL A 22 -19.38 16.43 0.82
CA VAL A 22 -18.78 15.17 0.39
C VAL A 22 -19.85 14.22 -0.13
N LEU A 23 -19.59 13.59 -1.27
CA LEU A 23 -20.51 12.66 -1.92
C LEU A 23 -19.78 11.46 -2.50
N THR A 24 -20.43 10.29 -2.49
CA THR A 24 -19.92 9.06 -3.11
C THR A 24 -20.76 8.71 -4.34
N SER A 25 -20.13 8.62 -5.51
CA SER A 25 -20.84 8.41 -6.77
C SER A 25 -20.17 7.35 -7.63
N GLY A 26 -20.94 6.43 -8.19
CA GLY A 26 -20.46 5.37 -9.09
C GLY A 26 -20.59 3.98 -8.50
N GLY A 27 -19.73 3.05 -8.93
CA GLY A 27 -19.61 1.75 -8.27
C GLY A 27 -18.94 1.93 -6.91
N ASP A 28 -19.48 1.27 -5.89
CA ASP A 28 -18.92 1.30 -4.55
C ASP A 28 -17.58 0.56 -4.47
N ALA A 29 -16.71 1.03 -3.58
CA ALA A 29 -15.37 0.48 -3.37
C ALA A 29 -15.01 0.50 -1.88
N GLN A 30 -14.27 -0.51 -1.43
CA GLN A 30 -13.93 -0.67 -0.01
C GLN A 30 -12.93 0.40 0.43
N GLY A 31 -13.37 1.32 1.30
CA GLY A 31 -12.54 2.44 1.78
C GLY A 31 -13.17 3.80 1.50
N MET A 32 -14.24 3.87 0.70
CA MET A 32 -15.03 5.11 0.53
C MET A 32 -15.49 5.69 1.88
N ASN A 33 -15.93 4.83 2.81
CA ASN A 33 -16.30 5.24 4.17
C ASN A 33 -15.13 5.85 4.96
N ALA A 34 -13.91 5.32 4.78
CA ALA A 34 -12.71 5.85 5.41
C ALA A 34 -12.33 7.22 4.83
N ALA A 35 -12.51 7.41 3.52
CA ALA A 35 -12.32 8.70 2.84
C ALA A 35 -13.33 9.75 3.32
N VAL A 36 -14.62 9.40 3.34
CA VAL A 36 -15.69 10.27 3.88
C VAL A 36 -15.38 10.66 5.33
N ARG A 37 -15.02 9.68 6.19
CA ARG A 37 -14.61 9.94 7.57
C ARG A 37 -13.48 10.96 7.65
N ALA A 38 -12.44 10.80 6.84
CA ALA A 38 -11.30 11.70 6.86
C ALA A 38 -11.67 13.13 6.40
N VAL A 39 -12.48 13.26 5.35
CA VAL A 39 -12.98 14.58 4.89
C VAL A 39 -13.79 15.27 5.97
N VAL A 40 -14.71 14.56 6.63
CA VAL A 40 -15.53 15.14 7.72
C VAL A 40 -14.65 15.54 8.90
N ARG A 41 -13.81 14.63 9.41
CA ARG A 41 -12.96 14.90 10.60
C ARG A 41 -12.00 16.05 10.33
N MET A 42 -11.35 16.06 9.17
CA MET A 42 -10.40 17.10 8.80
C MET A 42 -11.11 18.44 8.57
N GLY A 43 -12.26 18.45 7.91
CA GLY A 43 -13.06 19.66 7.71
C GLY A 43 -13.52 20.30 9.02
N ILE A 44 -13.98 19.49 9.98
CA ILE A 44 -14.34 19.97 11.32
C ILE A 44 -13.10 20.46 12.09
N TYR A 45 -11.98 19.74 12.00
CA TYR A 45 -10.73 20.11 12.67
C TYR A 45 -10.22 21.50 12.25
N VAL A 46 -10.32 21.84 10.97
CA VAL A 46 -9.96 23.17 10.43
C VAL A 46 -11.08 24.21 10.58
N GLY A 47 -12.21 23.88 11.22
CA GLY A 47 -13.32 24.80 11.49
C GLY A 47 -14.31 25.02 10.33
N ALA A 48 -14.27 24.20 9.28
CA ALA A 48 -15.27 24.21 8.21
C ALA A 48 -16.53 23.43 8.60
N LYS A 49 -17.68 23.84 8.04
CA LYS A 49 -18.90 23.01 8.08
C LYS A 49 -18.80 21.94 7.01
N VAL A 50 -19.14 20.70 7.35
CA VAL A 50 -19.12 19.58 6.39
C VAL A 50 -20.51 19.00 6.23
N TYR A 51 -20.93 18.71 5.01
CA TYR A 51 -22.22 18.13 4.67
C TYR A 51 -22.04 16.80 3.94
N PHE A 52 -22.81 15.79 4.33
CA PHE A 52 -23.04 14.62 3.50
C PHE A 52 -24.02 14.97 2.39
N VAL A 53 -23.75 14.43 1.20
CA VAL A 53 -24.73 14.34 0.12
C VAL A 53 -25.03 12.87 -0.09
N HIS A 54 -26.23 12.46 0.31
CA HIS A 54 -26.69 11.08 0.21
C HIS A 54 -26.96 10.69 -1.24
N GLU A 55 -26.83 9.40 -1.57
CA GLU A 55 -27.12 8.84 -2.90
C GLU A 55 -26.36 9.52 -4.06
N GLY A 56 -25.17 10.06 -3.76
CA GLY A 56 -24.29 10.68 -4.75
C GLY A 56 -24.93 11.88 -5.45
N TYR A 57 -24.88 11.91 -6.78
CA TYR A 57 -25.46 13.03 -7.54
C TYR A 57 -26.98 13.09 -7.44
N GLN A 58 -27.66 11.97 -7.19
CA GLN A 58 -29.11 11.97 -7.09
C GLN A 58 -29.57 12.80 -5.90
N GLY A 59 -29.01 12.56 -4.71
CA GLY A 59 -29.37 13.37 -3.55
C GLY A 59 -28.91 14.83 -3.64
N MET A 60 -27.90 15.12 -4.46
CA MET A 60 -27.52 16.49 -4.78
C MET A 60 -28.62 17.22 -5.58
N VAL A 61 -29.22 16.52 -6.56
CA VAL A 61 -30.34 17.02 -7.36
C VAL A 61 -31.62 17.11 -6.54
N ASP A 62 -31.91 16.09 -5.74
CA ASP A 62 -33.13 16.02 -4.91
C ASP A 62 -33.12 17.07 -3.79
N GLY A 63 -31.93 17.39 -3.25
CA GLY A 63 -31.78 18.38 -2.19
C GLY A 63 -32.44 17.96 -0.88
N GLY A 64 -32.90 18.94 -0.08
CA GLY A 64 -33.62 18.69 1.16
C GLY A 64 -32.83 17.81 2.15
N ASP A 65 -33.45 16.73 2.62
CA ASP A 65 -32.89 15.79 3.60
C ASP A 65 -31.74 14.92 3.06
N ASN A 66 -31.47 14.97 1.76
CA ASN A 66 -30.31 14.30 1.19
C ASN A 66 -29.01 15.06 1.43
N ILE A 67 -29.07 16.35 1.77
CA ILE A 67 -27.89 17.14 2.15
C ILE A 67 -27.95 17.42 3.64
N LYS A 68 -27.08 16.78 4.43
CA LYS A 68 -27.12 16.83 5.91
C LYS A 68 -25.79 17.25 6.49
N GLU A 69 -25.80 18.17 7.44
CA GLU A 69 -24.59 18.56 8.16
C GLU A 69 -24.04 17.37 8.94
N ALA A 70 -22.75 17.10 8.80
CA ALA A 70 -22.04 16.02 9.46
C ALA A 70 -21.44 16.51 10.78
N THR A 71 -21.50 15.67 11.80
CA THR A 71 -20.84 15.92 13.09
C THR A 71 -19.60 15.04 13.23
N TRP A 72 -18.83 15.27 14.29
CA TRP A 72 -17.71 14.39 14.63
C TRP A 72 -18.21 12.94 14.79
N GLU A 73 -19.31 12.75 15.50
CA GLU A 73 -19.89 11.45 15.82
C GLU A 73 -20.44 10.72 14.61
N SER A 74 -21.01 11.45 13.64
CA SER A 74 -21.72 10.87 12.50
C SER A 74 -20.85 9.93 11.67
N VAL A 75 -19.54 10.19 11.57
CA VAL A 75 -18.57 9.34 10.85
C VAL A 75 -17.87 8.29 11.71
N SER A 76 -18.31 8.11 12.96
CA SER A 76 -17.74 7.09 13.83
C SER A 76 -18.18 5.70 13.39
N SER A 77 -17.30 4.71 13.58
CA SER A 77 -17.54 3.32 13.14
C SER A 77 -17.58 3.12 11.61
N MET A 78 -17.35 4.16 10.81
CA MET A 78 -17.32 4.06 9.34
C MET A 78 -16.06 3.39 8.79
N LEU A 79 -14.93 3.53 9.49
CA LEU A 79 -13.60 3.14 9.01
C LEU A 79 -13.50 1.67 8.57
N GLN A 80 -14.18 0.76 9.28
CA GLN A 80 -14.18 -0.68 9.00
C GLN A 80 -15.35 -1.16 8.13
N MET A 81 -16.24 -0.28 7.68
CA MET A 81 -17.41 -0.68 6.89
C MET A 81 -17.08 -0.72 5.40
N GLY A 82 -17.53 -1.78 4.71
CA GLY A 82 -17.51 -1.88 3.25
C GLY A 82 -18.50 -0.94 2.58
N GLY A 83 -18.36 -0.77 1.26
CA GLY A 83 -19.23 0.08 0.45
C GLY A 83 -19.22 1.56 0.87
N THR A 84 -20.37 2.22 0.75
CA THR A 84 -20.60 3.60 1.23
C THR A 84 -21.87 3.71 2.06
N VAL A 85 -21.74 4.26 3.25
CA VAL A 85 -22.84 4.54 4.19
C VAL A 85 -23.71 5.73 3.80
N ILE A 86 -23.20 6.63 2.97
CA ILE A 86 -23.98 7.76 2.44
C ILE A 86 -24.66 7.39 1.12
N GLY A 87 -24.52 6.14 0.65
CA GLY A 87 -25.16 5.65 -0.56
C GLY A 87 -24.48 6.10 -1.85
N SER A 88 -24.82 5.43 -2.93
CA SER A 88 -24.36 5.79 -4.27
C SER A 88 -25.40 5.41 -5.30
N ALA A 89 -25.97 6.41 -5.96
CA ALA A 89 -26.97 6.20 -7.00
C ALA A 89 -26.47 6.70 -8.36
N ARG A 90 -26.81 5.96 -9.42
CA ARG A 90 -26.68 6.46 -10.79
C ARG A 90 -27.72 7.54 -11.00
N CYS A 91 -27.29 8.76 -11.27
CA CYS A 91 -28.20 9.89 -11.51
C CYS A 91 -28.30 10.18 -13.02
N LYS A 92 -29.49 9.94 -13.60
CA LYS A 92 -29.78 10.34 -14.99
C LYS A 92 -30.02 11.85 -15.07
N ASP A 93 -30.69 12.41 -14.08
CA ASP A 93 -31.09 13.83 -14.05
C ASP A 93 -29.88 14.75 -14.10
N PHE A 94 -28.79 14.40 -13.42
CA PHE A 94 -27.54 15.17 -13.43
C PHE A 94 -26.84 15.22 -14.81
N ARG A 95 -27.19 14.32 -15.73
CA ARG A 95 -26.73 14.39 -17.12
C ARG A 95 -27.47 15.47 -17.91
N MET A 96 -28.66 15.86 -17.47
CA MET A 96 -29.45 16.93 -18.05
C MET A 96 -29.11 18.26 -17.38
N HIS A 97 -29.22 19.36 -18.15
CA HIS A 97 -28.98 20.71 -17.66
C HIS A 97 -29.88 21.06 -16.47
N GLU A 98 -31.17 20.74 -16.55
CA GLU A 98 -32.15 20.98 -15.48
C GLU A 98 -31.77 20.32 -14.14
N GLY A 99 -31.22 19.10 -14.18
CA GLY A 99 -30.76 18.43 -12.96
C GLY A 99 -29.56 19.14 -12.35
N ARG A 100 -28.63 19.61 -13.17
CA ARG A 100 -27.48 20.40 -12.70
C ARG A 100 -27.92 21.76 -12.14
N LEU A 101 -28.91 22.41 -12.75
CA LEU A 101 -29.50 23.65 -12.25
C LEU A 101 -30.11 23.46 -10.85
N LYS A 102 -30.90 22.39 -10.65
CA LYS A 102 -31.45 22.02 -9.33
C LYS A 102 -30.35 21.74 -8.30
N ALA A 103 -29.33 20.98 -8.69
CA ALA A 103 -28.21 20.68 -7.82
C ALA A 103 -27.44 21.95 -7.39
N ALA A 104 -27.20 22.89 -8.31
CA ALA A 104 -26.56 24.17 -8.01
C ALA A 104 -27.38 24.99 -7.00
N HIS A 105 -28.69 25.07 -7.21
CA HIS A 105 -29.61 25.74 -6.31
C HIS A 105 -29.54 25.16 -4.88
N ASN A 106 -29.60 23.82 -4.74
CA ASN A 106 -29.55 23.15 -3.44
C ASN A 106 -28.23 23.37 -2.69
N LEU A 107 -27.10 23.45 -3.42
CA LEU A 107 -25.79 23.75 -2.82
C LEU A 107 -25.71 25.21 -2.34
N VAL A 108 -26.18 26.16 -3.16
CA VAL A 108 -26.20 27.59 -2.84
C VAL A 108 -27.08 27.89 -1.62
N GLN A 109 -28.25 27.25 -1.52
CA GLN A 109 -29.15 27.39 -0.36
C GLN A 109 -28.46 27.06 0.98
N ARG A 110 -27.42 26.22 0.96
CA ARG A 110 -26.64 25.80 2.14
C ARG A 110 -25.26 26.46 2.21
N GLY A 111 -24.97 27.38 1.31
CA GLY A 111 -23.68 28.08 1.20
C GLY A 111 -22.51 27.18 0.82
N ILE A 112 -22.77 26.06 0.14
CA ILE A 112 -21.77 25.05 -0.22
C ILE A 112 -21.13 25.44 -1.55
N THR A 113 -19.82 25.71 -1.52
CA THR A 113 -19.00 25.99 -2.71
C THR A 113 -17.77 25.09 -2.83
N ASN A 114 -17.58 24.17 -1.88
CA ASN A 114 -16.46 23.24 -1.86
C ASN A 114 -17.01 21.82 -1.95
N LEU A 115 -16.69 21.10 -3.03
CA LEU A 115 -17.22 19.79 -3.32
C LEU A 115 -16.10 18.75 -3.37
N CYS A 116 -16.18 17.76 -2.48
CA CYS A 116 -15.34 16.57 -2.50
C CYS A 116 -16.12 15.42 -3.13
N VAL A 117 -15.68 14.96 -4.31
CA VAL A 117 -16.34 13.88 -5.06
C VAL A 117 -15.50 12.62 -4.98
N ILE A 118 -16.02 11.59 -4.33
CA ILE A 118 -15.39 10.27 -4.21
C ILE A 118 -16.06 9.32 -5.21
N GLY A 119 -15.34 8.86 -6.23
CA GLY A 119 -15.94 8.01 -7.25
C GLY A 119 -15.02 7.63 -8.40
N GLY A 120 -15.58 6.93 -9.39
CA GLY A 120 -14.89 6.51 -10.60
C GLY A 120 -14.83 7.59 -11.70
N ASP A 121 -14.40 7.19 -12.89
CA ASP A 121 -14.15 8.08 -14.04
C ASP A 121 -15.36 8.90 -14.46
N GLY A 122 -16.51 8.23 -14.61
CA GLY A 122 -17.76 8.91 -14.96
C GLY A 122 -18.20 9.93 -13.91
N SER A 123 -17.95 9.66 -12.63
CA SER A 123 -18.31 10.56 -11.54
C SER A 123 -17.45 11.83 -11.56
N LEU A 124 -16.14 11.67 -11.74
CA LEU A 124 -15.19 12.77 -11.80
C LEU A 124 -15.35 13.61 -13.09
N THR A 125 -15.71 12.96 -14.20
CA THR A 125 -16.07 13.64 -15.45
C THR A 125 -17.29 14.55 -15.26
N GLY A 126 -18.34 14.04 -14.61
CA GLY A 126 -19.54 14.81 -14.28
C GLY A 126 -19.25 16.00 -13.36
N ALA A 127 -18.38 15.82 -12.36
CA ALA A 127 -17.97 16.89 -11.46
C ALA A 127 -17.30 18.05 -12.23
N ASN A 128 -16.40 17.71 -13.14
CA ASN A 128 -15.71 18.71 -13.94
C ASN A 128 -16.65 19.47 -14.89
N LEU A 129 -17.61 18.78 -15.53
CA LEU A 129 -18.63 19.43 -16.35
C LEU A 129 -19.43 20.43 -15.51
N PHE A 130 -19.87 20.01 -14.32
CA PHE A 130 -20.63 20.84 -13.39
C PHE A 130 -19.87 22.12 -12.98
N ARG A 131 -18.55 22.02 -12.73
CA ARG A 131 -17.71 23.19 -12.45
C ARG A 131 -17.66 24.17 -13.62
N LYS A 132 -17.56 23.68 -14.85
CA LYS A 132 -17.48 24.52 -16.06
C LYS A 132 -18.78 25.28 -16.31
N GLU A 133 -19.92 24.65 -16.03
CA GLU A 133 -21.24 25.24 -16.23
C GLU A 133 -21.69 26.11 -15.04
N TRP A 134 -20.99 26.07 -13.91
CA TRP A 134 -21.40 26.69 -12.65
C TRP A 134 -21.84 28.15 -12.77
N SER A 135 -21.05 29.01 -13.42
CA SER A 135 -21.38 30.43 -13.58
C SER A 135 -22.63 30.65 -14.44
N GLY A 136 -22.83 29.82 -15.47
CA GLY A 136 -24.04 29.84 -16.30
C GLY A 136 -25.27 29.40 -15.52
N LEU A 137 -25.14 28.35 -14.69
CA LEU A 137 -26.21 27.87 -13.82
C LEU A 137 -26.63 28.94 -12.81
N LEU A 138 -25.68 29.64 -12.18
CA LEU A 138 -25.99 30.72 -11.25
C LEU A 138 -26.70 31.89 -11.94
N ALA A 139 -26.25 32.28 -13.14
CA ALA A 139 -26.90 33.34 -13.91
C ALA A 139 -28.36 32.99 -14.25
N GLU A 140 -28.62 31.73 -14.60
CA GLU A 140 -29.99 31.25 -14.85
C GLU A 140 -30.84 31.21 -13.58
N LEU A 141 -30.29 30.79 -12.44
CA LEU A 141 -31.00 30.81 -11.15
C LEU A 141 -31.40 32.23 -10.72
N VAL A 142 -30.56 33.23 -10.99
CA VAL A 142 -30.87 34.64 -10.77
C VAL A 142 -32.01 35.09 -11.71
N GLN A 143 -31.95 34.73 -13.00
CA GLN A 143 -33.00 35.06 -13.97
C GLN A 143 -34.36 34.44 -13.61
N GLN A 144 -34.36 33.24 -13.03
CA GLN A 144 -35.57 32.56 -12.55
C GLN A 144 -36.05 33.08 -11.18
N GLY A 145 -35.31 33.99 -10.54
CA GLY A 145 -35.65 34.53 -9.21
C GLY A 145 -35.50 33.51 -8.08
N LEU A 146 -34.75 32.43 -8.29
CA LEU A 146 -34.52 31.38 -7.29
C LEU A 146 -33.39 31.73 -6.31
N ILE A 147 -32.44 32.57 -6.74
CA ILE A 147 -31.38 33.15 -5.90
C ILE A 147 -31.23 34.64 -6.21
N ASP A 148 -30.68 35.40 -5.27
CA ASP A 148 -30.36 36.82 -5.47
C ASP A 148 -28.96 37.01 -6.09
N GLU A 149 -28.70 38.24 -6.58
CA GLU A 149 -27.40 38.59 -7.15
C GLU A 149 -26.28 38.54 -6.11
N GLU A 150 -26.57 38.82 -4.84
CA GLU A 150 -25.61 38.77 -3.74
C GLU A 150 -25.12 37.33 -3.49
N ALA A 151 -26.02 36.35 -3.44
CA ALA A 151 -25.65 34.94 -3.32
C ALA A 151 -24.88 34.45 -4.55
N SER A 152 -25.29 34.87 -5.75
CA SER A 152 -24.58 34.54 -7.00
C SER A 152 -23.13 35.05 -6.98
N GLN A 153 -22.90 36.27 -6.49
CA GLN A 153 -21.55 36.83 -6.34
C GLN A 153 -20.75 36.11 -5.24
N LYS A 154 -21.36 35.90 -4.07
CA LYS A 154 -20.74 35.24 -2.91
C LYS A 154 -20.32 33.80 -3.21
N TYR A 155 -21.11 33.08 -4.00
CA TYR A 155 -20.90 31.67 -4.33
C TYR A 155 -20.46 31.45 -5.79
N SER A 156 -19.87 32.49 -6.41
CA SER A 156 -19.49 32.52 -7.82
C SER A 156 -18.47 31.46 -8.25
N ALA A 157 -17.66 30.96 -7.32
CA ALA A 157 -16.64 29.95 -7.58
C ALA A 157 -17.00 28.60 -6.92
N LEU A 158 -17.07 27.54 -7.73
CA LEU A 158 -17.18 26.17 -7.26
C LEU A 158 -15.80 25.51 -7.25
N HIS A 159 -15.34 25.12 -6.06
CA HIS A 159 -14.11 24.39 -5.85
C HIS A 159 -14.39 22.89 -5.82
N ILE A 160 -13.68 22.12 -6.65
CA ILE A 160 -13.86 20.67 -6.74
C ILE A 160 -12.54 19.97 -6.51
N VAL A 161 -12.59 18.97 -5.63
CA VAL A 161 -11.53 17.98 -5.46
C VAL A 161 -12.11 16.58 -5.64
N GLY A 162 -11.49 15.81 -6.53
CA GLY A 162 -11.83 14.42 -6.79
C GLY A 162 -10.95 13.45 -5.99
N MET A 163 -11.55 12.35 -5.56
CA MET A 163 -10.84 11.17 -5.06
C MET A 163 -11.31 9.95 -5.85
N VAL A 164 -10.36 9.12 -6.30
CA VAL A 164 -10.70 7.94 -7.08
C VAL A 164 -11.21 6.82 -6.18
N GLY A 165 -12.52 6.58 -6.27
CA GLY A 165 -13.28 5.51 -5.63
C GLY A 165 -13.63 4.40 -6.62
N SER A 166 -12.75 3.44 -6.86
CA SER A 166 -12.99 2.31 -7.76
C SER A 166 -12.24 1.07 -7.25
N ILE A 167 -12.62 -0.12 -7.74
CA ILE A 167 -11.89 -1.40 -7.57
C ILE A 167 -11.05 -1.77 -8.81
N ASP A 168 -11.30 -1.11 -9.94
CA ASP A 168 -10.83 -1.50 -11.28
C ASP A 168 -9.47 -0.90 -11.64
N ASN A 169 -8.92 0.00 -10.82
CA ASN A 169 -7.67 0.72 -11.12
C ASN A 169 -7.67 1.51 -12.42
N ASP A 170 -8.83 1.97 -12.86
CA ASP A 170 -8.91 2.65 -14.14
C ASP A 170 -8.11 3.96 -14.22
N PHE A 171 -7.81 4.58 -13.07
CA PHE A 171 -6.92 5.72 -12.95
C PHE A 171 -5.45 5.33 -12.68
N SER A 172 -5.01 4.14 -13.07
CA SER A 172 -3.58 3.76 -13.03
C SER A 172 -2.68 4.75 -13.78
N ILE A 173 -3.29 5.59 -14.62
CA ILE A 173 -2.69 6.70 -15.35
C ILE A 173 -2.08 7.81 -14.47
N LEU A 174 -2.52 7.93 -13.20
CA LEU A 174 -1.94 8.88 -12.25
C LEU A 174 -0.43 8.58 -12.01
N ALA A 175 0.01 7.34 -12.26
CA ALA A 175 1.43 6.93 -12.20
C ALA A 175 2.23 7.47 -13.38
N TRP A 176 1.57 7.58 -14.55
CA TRP A 176 2.19 8.08 -15.77
C TRP A 176 2.40 9.59 -15.66
N ILE A 177 1.38 10.34 -15.21
CA ILE A 177 1.47 11.79 -14.97
C ILE A 177 2.59 12.11 -13.98
N CYS A 178 2.71 11.33 -12.90
CA CYS A 178 3.73 11.56 -11.89
C CYS A 178 5.14 11.04 -12.23
N LYS A 179 5.33 10.37 -13.39
CA LYS A 179 6.59 9.75 -13.85
C LYS A 179 7.32 8.86 -12.82
N LYS A 180 6.62 8.40 -11.77
CA LYS A 180 7.11 7.59 -10.65
C LYS A 180 6.22 6.35 -10.50
N PRO A 181 6.73 5.20 -10.02
CA PRO A 181 5.95 3.99 -9.88
C PRO A 181 4.97 4.16 -8.75
N MET A 182 3.69 4.08 -9.11
CA MET A 182 2.63 3.85 -8.16
C MET A 182 2.54 2.36 -7.84
N ILE A 183 2.30 2.07 -6.57
CA ILE A 183 1.50 0.91 -6.19
C ILE A 183 0.09 1.30 -6.64
N GLY A 184 -0.52 0.54 -7.57
CA GLY A 184 -1.80 0.90 -8.21
C GLY A 184 -2.83 1.34 -7.18
N MET A 185 -3.37 2.53 -7.37
CA MET A 185 -4.07 3.29 -6.34
C MET A 185 -5.57 3.21 -6.53
N VAL A 186 -6.17 2.37 -5.70
CA VAL A 186 -7.53 1.87 -5.81
C VAL A 186 -7.93 1.39 -4.44
N PHE A 187 -9.12 1.76 -4.01
CA PHE A 187 -9.78 1.21 -2.84
C PHE A 187 -10.19 -0.24 -3.11
N ALA A 188 -9.28 -1.21 -2.94
CA ALA A 188 -9.54 -2.65 -3.00
C ALA A 188 -8.26 -3.51 -2.89
N LEU A 189 -7.13 -2.99 -2.36
CA LEU A 189 -5.86 -3.71 -2.53
C LEU A 189 -5.78 -5.06 -1.81
N ASP A 190 -6.48 -5.26 -0.69
CA ASP A 190 -6.24 -6.45 0.14
C ASP A 190 -7.48 -6.95 0.89
N GLY A 191 -8.60 -7.18 0.20
CA GLY A 191 -9.72 -7.84 0.86
C GLY A 191 -9.49 -9.36 1.00
N GLU A 192 -9.30 -9.83 2.22
CA GLU A 192 -9.19 -11.26 2.53
C GLU A 192 -10.51 -11.98 2.25
N MET A 193 -10.47 -12.93 1.32
CA MET A 193 -11.35 -14.07 1.32
C MET A 193 -10.52 -15.27 0.89
N MET A 194 -10.53 -16.33 1.71
CA MET A 194 -9.90 -17.63 1.43
C MET A 194 -10.61 -18.36 0.27
N LEU A 195 -10.61 -17.74 -0.90
CA LEU A 195 -10.84 -18.41 -2.17
C LEU A 195 -9.65 -18.03 -3.07
N PRO A 196 -9.12 -18.92 -3.93
CA PRO A 196 -7.96 -18.64 -4.80
C PRO A 196 -8.18 -17.53 -5.85
N THR A 197 -9.15 -16.64 -5.63
CA THR A 197 -9.79 -15.85 -6.67
C THR A 197 -9.99 -14.41 -6.21
N VAL A 198 -8.89 -13.67 -6.29
CA VAL A 198 -8.81 -12.39 -7.04
C VAL A 198 -9.86 -11.33 -6.67
N LYS A 199 -9.50 -10.40 -5.77
CA LYS A 199 -10.28 -9.20 -5.47
C LYS A 199 -9.96 -7.98 -6.35
N GLN A 200 -9.24 -8.13 -7.46
CA GLN A 200 -8.70 -6.98 -8.19
C GLN A 200 -8.56 -7.19 -9.69
N ASP A 201 -8.41 -6.05 -10.38
CA ASP A 201 -7.67 -5.84 -11.62
C ASP A 201 -6.86 -7.09 -12.04
N ALA A 202 -7.25 -7.73 -13.13
CA ALA A 202 -6.85 -9.11 -13.45
C ALA A 202 -5.32 -9.31 -13.35
N VAL A 203 -4.54 -8.29 -13.73
CA VAL A 203 -3.07 -8.28 -13.67
C VAL A 203 -2.48 -8.27 -12.26
N PHE A 204 -3.13 -7.65 -11.28
CA PHE A 204 -2.63 -7.70 -9.90
C PHE A 204 -2.79 -9.11 -9.33
N CYS A 205 -3.91 -9.74 -9.63
CA CYS A 205 -4.20 -11.07 -9.13
C CYS A 205 -3.36 -12.18 -9.79
N LEU A 206 -2.78 -11.87 -10.96
CA LEU A 206 -1.85 -12.74 -11.67
C LEU A 206 -0.63 -13.14 -10.85
N SER A 207 -0.01 -12.18 -10.19
CA SER A 207 1.20 -12.40 -9.39
C SER A 207 0.86 -12.97 -8.01
N VAL A 208 -0.37 -12.79 -7.52
CA VAL A 208 -0.86 -13.23 -6.20
C VAL A 208 -1.22 -14.72 -6.17
N CYS A 209 -1.83 -15.22 -7.25
CA CYS A 209 -2.39 -16.58 -7.29
C CYS A 209 -1.51 -17.57 -8.07
N ALA A 210 -0.48 -17.08 -8.77
CA ALA A 210 0.33 -17.90 -9.68
C ALA A 210 -0.50 -18.65 -10.72
N SER A 211 -1.51 -17.99 -11.28
CA SER A 211 -2.39 -18.54 -12.31
C SER A 211 -1.59 -19.06 -13.52
N ASP A 212 -2.05 -20.16 -14.10
CA ASP A 212 -1.40 -20.77 -15.27
C ASP A 212 -1.60 -19.96 -16.55
N TRP A 213 -2.74 -19.28 -16.69
CA TRP A 213 -3.03 -18.41 -17.83
C TRP A 213 -3.90 -17.22 -17.42
N VAL A 214 -3.89 -16.16 -18.24
CA VAL A 214 -4.74 -14.97 -18.05
C VAL A 214 -5.14 -14.38 -19.37
N LEU A 215 -6.32 -13.77 -19.36
CA LEU A 215 -6.86 -12.96 -20.45
C LEU A 215 -7.16 -11.57 -19.87
N ILE A 216 -6.55 -10.54 -20.46
CA ILE A 216 -6.77 -9.13 -20.10
C ILE A 216 -7.02 -8.33 -21.39
N PRO A 217 -7.87 -7.29 -21.36
CA PRO A 217 -8.21 -6.55 -22.58
C PRO A 217 -7.01 -5.78 -23.16
N GLU A 218 -6.07 -5.33 -22.32
CA GLU A 218 -4.86 -4.64 -22.76
C GLU A 218 -3.83 -5.55 -23.43
N MET A 219 -4.01 -6.87 -23.34
CA MET A 219 -3.16 -7.86 -23.97
C MET A 219 -4.02 -9.05 -24.40
N PRO A 220 -4.81 -8.88 -25.47
CA PRO A 220 -5.59 -9.98 -25.99
C PRO A 220 -4.65 -11.11 -26.43
N PRO A 221 -5.10 -12.37 -26.32
CA PRO A 221 -4.31 -13.48 -26.81
C PRO A 221 -4.13 -13.38 -28.34
N GLU A 222 -2.96 -13.78 -28.82
CA GLU A 222 -2.68 -13.94 -30.25
C GLU A 222 -3.47 -15.12 -30.84
N ASP A 223 -3.65 -15.13 -32.16
CA ASP A 223 -4.22 -16.29 -32.86
C ASP A 223 -3.43 -17.58 -32.53
N GLY A 224 -4.17 -18.68 -32.30
CA GLY A 224 -3.58 -19.96 -31.87
C GLY A 224 -3.27 -20.03 -30.37
N TRP A 225 -3.71 -19.06 -29.56
CA TRP A 225 -3.62 -19.14 -28.11
C TRP A 225 -4.38 -20.34 -27.53
N GLU A 226 -5.44 -20.81 -28.18
CA GLU A 226 -6.19 -21.97 -27.74
C GLU A 226 -5.28 -23.20 -27.70
N GLU A 227 -4.41 -23.37 -28.69
CA GLU A 227 -3.43 -24.44 -28.75
C GLU A 227 -2.30 -24.23 -27.74
N LYS A 228 -1.74 -23.02 -27.63
CA LYS A 228 -0.71 -22.71 -26.62
C LYS A 228 -1.24 -22.92 -25.20
N MET A 229 -2.48 -22.52 -24.94
CA MET A 229 -3.18 -22.73 -23.68
C MET A 229 -3.44 -24.22 -23.48
N CYS A 230 -3.96 -24.95 -24.47
CA CYS A 230 -4.21 -26.39 -24.37
C CYS A 230 -2.92 -27.24 -24.26
N GLN A 231 -1.80 -26.80 -24.83
CA GLN A 231 -0.49 -27.45 -24.64
C GLN A 231 -0.02 -27.28 -23.19
N LYS A 232 -0.21 -26.09 -22.60
CA LYS A 232 0.13 -25.83 -21.19
C LYS A 232 -0.83 -26.50 -20.22
N LEU A 233 -2.13 -26.41 -20.51
CA LEU A 233 -3.22 -27.08 -19.82
C LEU A 233 -3.43 -28.50 -20.36
N SER A 234 -2.45 -29.11 -21.04
CA SER A 234 -2.50 -30.53 -21.44
C SER A 234 -2.62 -31.46 -20.22
N ALA A 235 -2.46 -30.88 -19.02
CA ALA A 235 -2.77 -31.45 -17.73
C ALA A 235 -4.15 -31.07 -17.12
N LEU A 236 -5.06 -30.26 -17.72
CA LEU A 236 -6.21 -29.67 -16.99
C LEU A 236 -7.58 -29.31 -17.69
N VAL A 237 -7.87 -29.46 -19.00
CA VAL A 237 -9.19 -29.00 -19.59
C VAL A 237 -10.11 -30.07 -20.26
N VAL A 238 -11.44 -29.97 -20.02
CA VAL A 238 -12.53 -30.92 -20.45
C VAL A 238 -12.58 -31.25 -21.94
N GLN A 239 -12.65 -30.26 -22.83
CA GLN A 239 -13.21 -30.48 -24.18
C GLN A 239 -12.21 -31.12 -25.17
N ARG A 240 -10.90 -30.99 -24.90
CA ARG A 240 -9.82 -31.63 -25.68
C ARG A 240 -9.09 -32.75 -24.92
N LEU A 241 -9.17 -32.82 -23.58
CA LEU A 241 -8.36 -33.74 -22.75
C LEU A 241 -9.15 -34.49 -21.65
N GLY A 242 -10.40 -34.13 -21.35
CA GLY A 242 -11.28 -34.90 -20.44
C GLY A 242 -11.20 -34.61 -18.94
N PHE A 243 -10.62 -33.49 -18.49
CA PHE A 243 -10.59 -33.10 -17.07
C PHE A 243 -11.94 -32.56 -16.55
N ASP A 244 -12.22 -32.59 -15.23
CA ASP A 244 -13.38 -31.88 -14.64
C ASP A 244 -13.07 -30.38 -14.57
N THR A 245 -13.78 -29.55 -15.33
CA THR A 245 -13.61 -28.09 -15.32
C THR A 245 -14.86 -27.42 -14.76
N ARG A 246 -14.64 -26.46 -13.85
CA ARG A 246 -15.68 -25.63 -13.25
C ARG A 246 -15.45 -24.17 -13.61
N VAL A 247 -16.54 -23.48 -13.93
CA VAL A 247 -16.54 -22.02 -14.17
C VAL A 247 -17.14 -21.35 -12.95
N THR A 248 -16.43 -20.36 -12.41
CA THR A 248 -16.90 -19.55 -11.28
C THR A 248 -16.89 -18.08 -11.67
N ILE A 249 -18.06 -17.43 -11.60
CA ILE A 249 -18.20 -15.99 -11.79
C ILE A 249 -18.35 -15.36 -10.40
N LEU A 250 -17.32 -14.62 -9.96
CA LEU A 250 -17.30 -14.05 -8.61
C LEU A 250 -18.35 -12.96 -8.40
N GLY A 251 -18.63 -12.17 -9.44
CA GLY A 251 -19.62 -11.10 -9.41
C GLY A 251 -19.36 -10.05 -8.32
N HIS A 252 -20.42 -9.56 -7.68
CA HIS A 252 -20.38 -8.43 -6.74
C HIS A 252 -19.65 -8.70 -5.42
N VAL A 253 -19.29 -9.96 -5.11
CA VAL A 253 -18.50 -10.29 -3.92
C VAL A 253 -17.15 -9.56 -3.92
N GLN A 254 -16.65 -9.17 -5.09
CA GLN A 254 -15.44 -8.35 -5.26
C GLN A 254 -15.58 -6.92 -4.67
N ARG A 255 -16.78 -6.35 -4.63
CA ARG A 255 -17.06 -5.02 -4.05
C ARG A 255 -17.40 -5.08 -2.57
N GLY A 256 -17.75 -6.27 -2.08
CA GLY A 256 -18.15 -6.50 -0.69
C GLY A 256 -16.99 -6.70 0.28
N GLY A 257 -17.34 -6.82 1.55
CA GLY A 257 -16.41 -7.06 2.65
C GLY A 257 -15.74 -5.81 3.21
N THR A 258 -14.93 -6.03 4.23
CA THR A 258 -14.26 -4.98 5.00
C THR A 258 -13.08 -4.39 4.24
N PRO A 259 -12.82 -3.07 4.31
CA PRO A 259 -11.63 -2.46 3.72
C PRO A 259 -10.36 -2.97 4.38
N SER A 260 -9.34 -3.23 3.56
CA SER A 260 -8.01 -3.65 4.03
C SER A 260 -7.31 -2.58 4.86
N ALA A 261 -6.24 -2.94 5.56
CA ALA A 261 -5.40 -1.97 6.24
C ALA A 261 -4.91 -0.89 5.26
N PHE A 262 -4.40 -1.31 4.10
CA PHE A 262 -3.92 -0.42 3.04
C PHE A 262 -5.00 0.57 2.59
N ASP A 263 -6.20 0.08 2.26
CA ASP A 263 -7.30 0.91 1.76
C ASP A 263 -7.73 1.95 2.79
N ARG A 264 -7.80 1.59 4.08
CA ARG A 264 -8.15 2.52 5.16
C ARG A 264 -7.14 3.64 5.31
N ILE A 265 -5.86 3.30 5.28
CA ILE A 265 -4.75 4.28 5.39
C ILE A 265 -4.76 5.20 4.18
N LEU A 266 -4.88 4.60 2.99
CA LEU A 266 -4.94 5.32 1.73
C LEU A 266 -6.11 6.32 1.74
N ALA A 267 -7.31 5.88 2.10
CA ALA A 267 -8.49 6.74 2.16
C ALA A 267 -8.31 7.89 3.13
N SER A 268 -7.77 7.56 4.30
CA SER A 268 -7.63 8.53 5.37
C SER A 268 -6.65 9.63 4.95
N ARG A 269 -5.53 9.26 4.33
CA ARG A 269 -4.54 10.23 3.82
C ARG A 269 -5.10 11.09 2.69
N MET A 270 -5.79 10.48 1.73
CA MET A 270 -6.35 11.22 0.60
C MET A 270 -7.51 12.14 1.02
N GLY A 271 -8.34 11.71 1.99
CA GLY A 271 -9.43 12.53 2.50
C GLY A 271 -8.94 13.78 3.23
N VAL A 272 -7.87 13.65 4.02
CA VAL A 272 -7.20 14.81 4.64
C VAL A 272 -6.65 15.75 3.57
N GLU A 273 -5.89 15.21 2.62
CA GLU A 273 -5.31 16.01 1.52
C GLU A 273 -6.40 16.69 0.66
N ALA A 274 -7.56 16.06 0.48
CA ALA A 274 -8.66 16.66 -0.27
C ALA A 274 -9.23 17.90 0.42
N VAL A 275 -9.32 17.89 1.76
CA VAL A 275 -9.74 19.07 2.52
C VAL A 275 -8.69 20.18 2.42
N LEU A 276 -7.41 19.85 2.57
CA LEU A 276 -6.32 20.82 2.40
C LEU A 276 -6.36 21.45 1.00
N ALA A 277 -6.51 20.63 -0.04
CA ALA A 277 -6.64 21.09 -1.42
C ALA A 277 -7.82 22.03 -1.60
N LEU A 278 -9.00 21.72 -1.03
CA LEU A 278 -10.16 22.61 -1.08
C LEU A 278 -9.89 23.95 -0.37
N LEU A 279 -9.22 23.93 0.79
CA LEU A 279 -8.93 25.16 1.53
C LEU A 279 -7.92 26.07 0.81
N GLU A 280 -6.96 25.49 0.12
CA GLU A 280 -5.92 26.19 -0.64
C GLU A 280 -6.37 26.63 -2.04
N THR A 281 -7.49 26.12 -2.55
CA THR A 281 -7.98 26.51 -3.87
C THR A 281 -8.42 27.97 -3.94
N THR A 282 -8.14 28.57 -5.10
CA THR A 282 -8.62 29.90 -5.50
C THR A 282 -9.53 29.78 -6.72
N ALA A 283 -10.21 30.85 -7.13
CA ALA A 283 -11.08 30.84 -8.32
C ALA A 283 -10.35 30.40 -9.61
N ASN A 284 -9.03 30.65 -9.68
CA ASN A 284 -8.20 30.31 -10.84
C ASN A 284 -7.59 28.90 -10.76
N THR A 285 -7.67 28.24 -9.60
CA THR A 285 -7.10 26.90 -9.42
C THR A 285 -7.99 25.88 -10.15
N PRO A 286 -7.44 25.07 -11.07
CA PRO A 286 -8.23 24.04 -11.74
C PRO A 286 -8.68 22.97 -10.75
N ALA A 287 -9.79 22.30 -11.05
CA ALA A 287 -10.20 21.11 -10.30
C ALA A 287 -9.07 20.07 -10.32
N CYS A 288 -8.84 19.42 -9.17
CA CYS A 288 -7.78 18.45 -9.04
C CYS A 288 -8.31 17.10 -8.53
N VAL A 289 -7.53 16.05 -8.77
CA VAL A 289 -7.69 14.73 -8.19
C VAL A 289 -6.55 14.52 -7.20
N VAL A 290 -6.90 14.12 -5.98
CA VAL A 290 -5.93 13.73 -4.96
C VAL A 290 -5.50 12.28 -5.20
N SER A 291 -4.19 12.05 -5.13
CA SER A 291 -3.57 10.73 -5.31
C SER A 291 -2.31 10.61 -4.44
N LEU A 292 -1.67 9.44 -4.40
CA LEU A 292 -0.38 9.17 -3.76
C LEU A 292 0.64 8.63 -4.77
N CYS A 293 1.53 9.48 -5.26
CA CYS A 293 2.64 8.97 -6.06
C CYS A 293 3.90 8.73 -5.23
N GLY A 294 4.49 7.54 -5.35
CA GLY A 294 5.72 7.21 -4.62
C GLY A 294 5.55 7.29 -3.10
N ASN A 295 4.37 6.95 -2.59
CA ASN A 295 3.98 7.07 -1.18
C ASN A 295 3.84 8.52 -0.66
N GLN A 296 3.76 9.52 -1.55
CA GLN A 296 3.55 10.94 -1.21
C GLN A 296 2.26 11.45 -1.84
N SER A 297 1.52 12.28 -1.10
CA SER A 297 0.31 12.92 -1.61
C SER A 297 0.61 13.88 -2.75
N VAL A 298 -0.18 13.81 -3.82
CA VAL A 298 -0.07 14.66 -5.00
C VAL A 298 -1.45 15.10 -5.47
N ARG A 299 -1.53 16.30 -6.04
CA ARG A 299 -2.74 16.87 -6.65
C ARG A 299 -2.51 16.94 -8.14
N LEU A 300 -3.39 16.31 -8.90
CA LEU A 300 -3.27 16.21 -10.36
C LEU A 300 -4.44 16.92 -11.04
N PRO A 301 -4.23 17.65 -12.15
CA PRO A 301 -5.34 18.29 -12.86
C PRO A 301 -6.38 17.27 -13.30
N LEU A 302 -7.63 17.46 -12.89
CA LEU A 302 -8.71 16.50 -13.10
C LEU A 302 -8.95 16.24 -14.60
N MET A 303 -8.89 17.29 -15.42
CA MET A 303 -9.08 17.20 -16.87
C MET A 303 -8.05 16.29 -17.55
N GLU A 304 -6.78 16.42 -17.18
CA GLU A 304 -5.71 15.60 -17.74
C GLU A 304 -5.92 14.13 -17.36
N CYS A 305 -6.31 13.87 -16.12
CA CYS A 305 -6.57 12.51 -15.64
C CYS A 305 -7.69 11.84 -16.44
N VAL A 306 -8.81 12.52 -16.67
CA VAL A 306 -9.97 12.00 -17.44
C VAL A 306 -9.64 11.84 -18.92
N GLN A 307 -8.90 12.78 -19.51
CA GLN A 307 -8.51 12.65 -20.93
C GLN A 307 -7.62 11.43 -21.16
N MET A 308 -6.72 11.16 -20.22
CA MET A 308 -5.83 10.04 -20.34
C MET A 308 -6.55 8.69 -20.16
N THR A 309 -7.52 8.56 -19.25
CA THR A 309 -8.31 7.32 -19.11
C THR A 309 -9.06 6.99 -20.41
N GLN A 310 -9.62 8.01 -21.07
CA GLN A 310 -10.28 7.86 -22.37
C GLN A 310 -9.32 7.42 -23.48
N GLN A 311 -8.05 7.85 -23.43
CA GLN A 311 -7.03 7.42 -24.41
C GLN A 311 -6.73 5.92 -24.31
N VAL A 312 -6.76 5.34 -23.11
CA VAL A 312 -6.57 3.88 -22.93
C VAL A 312 -7.67 3.12 -23.68
N GLN A 313 -8.94 3.51 -23.48
CA GLN A 313 -10.07 2.90 -24.17
C GLN A 313 -9.95 3.05 -25.68
N LYS A 314 -9.62 4.27 -26.15
CA LYS A 314 -9.40 4.53 -27.57
C LYS A 314 -8.31 3.65 -28.17
N ALA A 315 -7.18 3.48 -27.47
CA ALA A 315 -6.09 2.62 -27.92
C ALA A 315 -6.53 1.16 -28.04
N MET A 316 -7.36 0.66 -27.12
CA MET A 316 -7.94 -0.69 -27.21
C MET A 316 -8.92 -0.83 -28.38
N ASP A 317 -9.81 0.14 -28.57
CA ASP A 317 -10.79 0.15 -29.68
C ASP A 317 -10.09 0.16 -31.05
N GLU A 318 -8.98 0.90 -31.15
CA GLU A 318 -8.12 0.99 -32.34
C GLU A 318 -7.09 -0.16 -32.44
N LYS A 319 -7.20 -1.18 -31.58
CA LYS A 319 -6.32 -2.36 -31.51
C LYS A 319 -4.82 -2.06 -31.31
N ARG A 320 -4.50 -0.90 -30.72
CA ARG A 320 -3.13 -0.49 -30.35
C ARG A 320 -2.80 -0.95 -28.92
N PHE A 321 -2.74 -2.27 -28.72
CA PHE A 321 -2.61 -2.87 -27.38
C PHE A 321 -1.30 -2.52 -26.66
N GLU A 322 -0.18 -2.42 -27.37
CA GLU A 322 1.08 -2.00 -26.76
C GLU A 322 1.00 -0.59 -26.17
N GLU A 323 0.32 0.33 -26.86
CA GLU A 323 0.07 1.68 -26.38
C GLU A 323 -0.88 1.66 -25.17
N ALA A 324 -1.93 0.83 -25.19
CA ALA A 324 -2.83 0.67 -24.05
C ALA A 324 -2.08 0.23 -22.77
N VAL A 325 -1.16 -0.74 -22.89
CA VAL A 325 -0.29 -1.18 -21.78
C VAL A 325 0.61 -0.04 -21.29
N GLN A 326 1.18 0.75 -22.20
CA GLN A 326 2.04 1.88 -21.84
C GLN A 326 1.25 3.01 -21.13
N LEU A 327 0.05 3.32 -21.61
CA LEU A 327 -0.85 4.32 -21.03
C LEU A 327 -1.32 3.92 -19.62
N ARG A 328 -1.55 2.63 -19.36
CA ARG A 328 -1.82 2.12 -17.99
C ARG A 328 -0.65 2.37 -17.02
N GLY A 329 0.56 2.56 -17.53
CA GLY A 329 1.74 3.00 -16.81
C GLY A 329 2.75 1.88 -16.50
N ARG A 330 3.98 2.30 -16.13
CA ARG A 330 5.12 1.39 -15.89
C ARG A 330 4.85 0.32 -14.84
N SER A 331 3.99 0.58 -13.86
CA SER A 331 3.68 -0.41 -12.81
C SER A 331 2.92 -1.60 -13.40
N PHE A 332 1.93 -1.34 -14.26
CA PHE A 332 1.15 -2.34 -14.96
C PHE A 332 2.02 -3.16 -15.91
N GLU A 333 2.83 -2.48 -16.73
CA GLU A 333 3.77 -3.13 -17.64
C GLU A 333 4.76 -4.06 -16.91
N ASN A 334 5.31 -3.61 -15.78
CA ASN A 334 6.23 -4.41 -14.98
C ASN A 334 5.54 -5.63 -14.36
N ASN A 335 4.28 -5.50 -13.91
CA ASN A 335 3.51 -6.63 -13.40
C ASN A 335 3.30 -7.67 -14.50
N LEU A 336 2.89 -7.23 -15.69
CA LEU A 336 2.66 -8.10 -16.84
C LEU A 336 3.95 -8.83 -17.27
N LYS A 337 5.09 -8.11 -17.35
CA LYS A 337 6.40 -8.71 -17.65
C LYS A 337 6.82 -9.73 -16.60
N THR A 338 6.66 -9.40 -15.32
CA THR A 338 7.02 -10.30 -14.21
C THR A 338 6.14 -11.55 -14.24
N TYR A 339 4.84 -11.41 -14.47
CA TYR A 339 3.94 -12.53 -14.62
C TYR A 339 4.36 -13.45 -15.78
N LYS A 340 4.62 -12.90 -16.97
CA LYS A 340 5.06 -13.69 -18.13
C LYS A 340 6.31 -14.50 -17.81
N LEU A 341 7.30 -13.87 -17.18
CA LEU A 341 8.56 -14.48 -16.78
C LEU A 341 8.36 -15.66 -15.81
N LEU A 342 7.43 -15.53 -14.87
CA LEU A 342 7.20 -16.55 -13.83
C LEU A 342 6.20 -17.63 -14.23
N ALA A 343 5.31 -17.34 -15.17
CA ALA A 343 4.27 -18.26 -15.62
C ALA A 343 4.71 -19.10 -16.83
N HIS A 344 5.57 -18.56 -17.71
CA HIS A 344 6.01 -19.25 -18.93
C HIS A 344 7.48 -19.65 -18.80
N ARG A 345 7.72 -20.96 -18.59
CA ARG A 345 9.06 -21.52 -18.72
C ARG A 345 9.37 -21.69 -20.20
N LYS A 346 10.42 -21.03 -20.67
CA LYS A 346 10.98 -21.28 -22.00
C LYS A 346 11.61 -22.68 -22.05
N PRO A 347 11.58 -23.37 -23.21
CA PRO A 347 12.33 -24.61 -23.41
C PRO A 347 13.81 -24.41 -23.06
N GLU A 348 14.47 -25.46 -22.58
CA GLU A 348 15.87 -25.39 -22.13
C GLU A 348 16.82 -24.96 -23.26
N SER A 349 16.49 -25.29 -24.51
CA SER A 349 17.21 -24.85 -25.72
C SER A 349 17.16 -23.35 -25.98
N GLU A 350 16.21 -22.62 -25.39
CA GLU A 350 16.03 -21.17 -25.58
C GLU A 350 16.53 -20.35 -24.39
N LEU A 351 16.99 -21.02 -23.32
CA LEU A 351 17.53 -20.34 -22.15
C LEU A 351 18.93 -19.79 -22.47
N PRO A 352 19.31 -18.64 -21.90
CA PRO A 352 20.69 -18.16 -22.00
C PRO A 352 21.64 -19.20 -21.39
N ASN A 353 22.76 -19.50 -22.06
CA ASN A 353 23.80 -20.33 -21.46
C ASN A 353 24.50 -19.54 -20.34
N SER A 354 24.29 -19.95 -19.10
CA SER A 354 24.99 -19.44 -17.94
C SER A 354 25.51 -20.58 -17.08
N ASN A 355 26.75 -20.45 -16.61
CA ASN A 355 27.40 -21.42 -15.73
C ASN A 355 27.45 -20.93 -14.27
N PHE A 356 26.61 -19.95 -13.91
CA PHE A 356 26.64 -19.38 -12.56
C PHE A 356 25.71 -20.12 -11.61
N ASN A 357 26.22 -20.38 -10.41
CA ASN A 357 25.45 -20.92 -9.29
C ASN A 357 25.02 -19.79 -8.36
N VAL A 358 23.72 -19.65 -8.10
CA VAL A 358 23.17 -18.61 -7.22
C VAL A 358 22.47 -19.25 -6.04
N ALA A 359 22.84 -18.86 -4.82
CA ALA A 359 22.22 -19.34 -3.59
C ALA A 359 21.14 -18.36 -3.07
N VAL A 360 20.03 -18.91 -2.58
CA VAL A 360 18.94 -18.18 -1.92
C VAL A 360 18.73 -18.73 -0.52
N LEU A 361 18.56 -17.85 0.46
CA LEU A 361 18.25 -18.21 1.86
C LEU A 361 17.42 -17.17 2.58
N ASN A 362 16.76 -17.61 3.65
CA ASN A 362 15.95 -16.77 4.52
C ASN A 362 16.64 -16.58 5.89
N VAL A 363 16.64 -15.34 6.39
CA VAL A 363 17.32 -14.96 7.65
C VAL A 363 16.42 -14.05 8.48
N GLY A 364 16.43 -14.25 9.80
CA GLY A 364 15.59 -13.52 10.74
C GLY A 364 14.33 -14.28 11.15
N ALA A 365 13.36 -13.57 11.72
CA ALA A 365 12.05 -14.12 12.05
C ALA A 365 11.20 -14.38 10.79
N PRO A 366 10.28 -15.36 10.83
CA PRO A 366 9.36 -15.60 9.71
C PRO A 366 8.54 -14.36 9.34
N ALA A 367 8.43 -14.09 8.04
CA ALA A 367 7.58 -13.03 7.51
C ALA A 367 6.74 -13.57 6.34
N ALA A 368 5.46 -13.24 6.34
CA ALA A 368 4.56 -13.67 5.27
C ALA A 368 4.98 -13.04 3.94
N GLY A 369 5.24 -13.89 2.93
CA GLY A 369 5.73 -13.46 1.61
C GLY A 369 7.17 -13.86 1.30
N MET A 370 7.93 -14.38 2.28
CA MET A 370 9.26 -14.97 2.04
C MET A 370 9.21 -16.06 0.97
N ASN A 371 8.24 -16.97 1.03
CA ASN A 371 8.08 -18.05 0.05
C ASN A 371 7.78 -17.54 -1.37
N ALA A 372 6.97 -16.48 -1.50
CA ALA A 372 6.68 -15.83 -2.78
C ALA A 372 7.95 -15.21 -3.38
N ALA A 373 8.79 -14.59 -2.54
CA ALA A 373 10.08 -14.03 -2.95
C ALA A 373 11.07 -15.14 -3.37
N VAL A 374 11.20 -16.23 -2.61
CA VAL A 374 12.04 -17.39 -3.00
C VAL A 374 11.58 -17.97 -4.34
N ARG A 375 10.27 -18.23 -4.49
CA ARG A 375 9.70 -18.74 -5.75
C ARG A 375 10.07 -17.87 -6.94
N SER A 376 9.91 -16.55 -6.79
CA SER A 376 10.23 -15.60 -7.84
C SER A 376 11.72 -15.61 -8.17
N ALA A 377 12.60 -15.53 -7.16
CA ALA A 377 14.05 -15.58 -7.35
C ALA A 377 14.51 -16.85 -8.07
N VAL A 378 14.01 -18.03 -7.66
CA VAL A 378 14.36 -19.32 -8.28
C VAL A 378 13.92 -19.36 -9.74
N ARG A 379 12.66 -18.99 -10.03
CA ARG A 379 12.13 -19.04 -11.40
C ARG A 379 12.85 -18.06 -12.31
N VAL A 380 13.08 -16.81 -11.87
CA VAL A 380 13.83 -15.83 -12.66
C VAL A 380 15.27 -16.29 -12.86
N GLY A 381 15.94 -16.80 -11.83
CA GLY A 381 17.32 -17.27 -11.96
C GLY A 381 17.46 -18.40 -12.99
N ILE A 382 16.54 -19.37 -12.98
CA ILE A 382 16.48 -20.43 -14.01
C ILE A 382 16.19 -19.84 -15.39
N SER A 383 15.29 -18.86 -15.51
CA SER A 383 15.00 -18.18 -16.77
C SER A 383 16.19 -17.41 -17.35
N GLU A 384 17.10 -16.93 -16.49
CA GLU A 384 18.36 -16.29 -16.86
C GLU A 384 19.50 -17.31 -17.09
N GLY A 385 19.19 -18.61 -16.98
CA GLY A 385 20.12 -19.72 -17.23
C GLY A 385 20.96 -20.15 -16.02
N HIS A 386 20.73 -19.56 -14.83
CA HIS A 386 21.53 -19.86 -13.65
C HIS A 386 21.10 -21.16 -12.98
N LYS A 387 22.06 -21.82 -12.32
CA LYS A 387 21.80 -22.95 -11.44
C LYS A 387 21.46 -22.45 -10.04
N MET A 388 20.26 -22.75 -9.57
CA MET A 388 19.75 -22.22 -8.31
C MET A 388 19.98 -23.20 -7.15
N PHE A 389 20.44 -22.68 -6.02
CA PHE A 389 20.63 -23.42 -4.77
C PHE A 389 19.79 -22.79 -3.66
N ALA A 390 19.13 -23.63 -2.88
CA ALA A 390 18.42 -23.24 -1.67
C ALA A 390 19.23 -23.68 -0.44
N VAL A 391 19.44 -22.75 0.48
CA VAL A 391 20.05 -23.05 1.78
C VAL A 391 18.96 -23.12 2.82
N SER A 392 18.93 -24.22 3.56
CA SER A 392 17.93 -24.42 4.63
C SER A 392 18.35 -23.71 5.91
N ASP A 393 17.40 -23.27 6.73
CA ASP A 393 17.62 -22.72 8.08
C ASP A 393 18.64 -21.56 8.16
N GLY A 394 18.68 -20.71 7.12
CA GLY A 394 19.52 -19.52 7.07
C GLY A 394 21.02 -19.85 7.15
N PHE A 395 21.79 -18.99 7.83
CA PHE A 395 23.23 -19.22 8.01
C PHE A 395 23.56 -20.43 8.89
N GLU A 396 22.60 -20.87 9.72
CA GLU A 396 22.77 -22.08 10.53
C GLU A 396 22.89 -23.34 9.67
N GLY A 397 21.96 -23.52 8.73
CA GLY A 397 22.06 -24.62 7.77
C GLY A 397 23.18 -24.40 6.76
N PHE A 398 23.55 -23.15 6.45
CA PHE A 398 24.67 -22.84 5.58
C PHE A 398 25.98 -23.45 6.08
N TYR A 399 26.43 -23.12 7.29
CA TYR A 399 27.71 -23.67 7.80
C TYR A 399 27.64 -25.18 8.09
N LYS A 400 26.42 -25.76 8.18
CA LYS A 400 26.18 -27.21 8.28
C LYS A 400 26.13 -27.90 6.90
N GLY A 401 26.26 -27.17 5.80
CA GLY A 401 26.22 -27.72 4.44
C GLY A 401 24.84 -28.15 3.96
N GLN A 402 23.75 -27.61 4.54
CA GLN A 402 22.37 -27.88 4.15
C GLN A 402 21.96 -27.10 2.89
N ILE A 403 22.70 -27.35 1.81
CA ILE A 403 22.56 -26.67 0.52
C ILE A 403 22.11 -27.68 -0.52
N LYS A 404 21.00 -27.39 -1.20
CA LYS A 404 20.42 -28.26 -2.23
C LYS A 404 20.11 -27.47 -3.49
N GLU A 405 20.35 -28.06 -4.65
CA GLU A 405 19.86 -27.53 -5.92
C GLU A 405 18.32 -27.49 -5.91
N ILE A 406 17.75 -26.36 -6.33
CA ILE A 406 16.31 -26.14 -6.37
C ILE A 406 15.86 -25.90 -7.82
N LYS A 407 14.82 -26.62 -8.24
CA LYS A 407 14.30 -26.62 -9.61
C LYS A 407 13.00 -25.84 -9.70
N TRP A 408 12.59 -25.56 -10.95
CA TRP A 408 11.37 -24.80 -11.26
C TRP A 408 10.10 -25.36 -10.60
N ALA A 409 9.96 -26.70 -10.56
CA ALA A 409 8.80 -27.39 -10.01
C ALA A 409 8.76 -27.37 -8.48
N ASP A 410 9.93 -27.32 -7.82
CA ASP A 410 10.05 -27.39 -6.35
C ASP A 410 9.39 -26.20 -5.65
N VAL A 411 9.32 -25.05 -6.34
CA VAL A 411 8.69 -23.80 -5.85
C VAL A 411 7.26 -23.60 -6.35
N GLY A 412 6.64 -24.63 -6.92
CA GLY A 412 5.23 -24.62 -7.31
C GLY A 412 4.31 -24.45 -6.10
N GLY A 413 3.33 -23.54 -6.17
CA GLY A 413 2.35 -23.32 -5.09
C GLY A 413 2.83 -22.47 -3.90
N TRP A 414 4.08 -21.98 -3.91
CA TRP A 414 4.67 -21.25 -2.77
C TRP A 414 4.15 -19.82 -2.60
N THR A 415 3.50 -19.24 -3.61
CA THR A 415 3.09 -17.83 -3.60
C THR A 415 2.15 -17.49 -2.44
N GLY A 416 1.18 -18.37 -2.14
CA GLY A 416 0.19 -18.15 -1.08
C GLY A 416 0.57 -18.73 0.28
N GLN A 417 1.78 -19.24 0.45
CA GLN A 417 2.20 -19.93 1.67
C GLN A 417 2.85 -18.96 2.67
N GLY A 418 2.37 -18.99 3.91
CA GLY A 418 2.94 -18.26 5.04
C GLY A 418 4.29 -18.81 5.52
N GLY A 419 4.94 -18.07 6.43
CA GLY A 419 6.20 -18.49 7.04
C GLY A 419 7.37 -18.63 6.05
N SER A 420 8.29 -19.57 6.34
CA SER A 420 9.47 -19.86 5.53
C SER A 420 9.62 -21.36 5.28
N LEU A 421 9.42 -21.83 4.05
CA LEU A 421 9.57 -23.23 3.66
C LEU A 421 11.04 -23.68 3.60
N LEU A 422 11.96 -22.74 3.40
CA LEU A 422 13.40 -23.00 3.54
C LEU A 422 13.85 -23.11 5.01
N GLY A 423 12.99 -22.72 5.97
CA GLY A 423 13.44 -22.42 7.33
C GLY A 423 14.10 -21.05 7.40
N THR A 424 14.12 -20.46 8.59
CA THR A 424 14.74 -19.15 8.85
C THR A 424 15.21 -19.09 10.29
N LYS A 425 16.38 -18.49 10.52
CA LYS A 425 17.02 -18.36 11.83
C LYS A 425 17.62 -16.97 11.98
N ARG A 426 17.73 -16.50 13.22
CA ARG A 426 18.40 -15.23 13.57
C ARG A 426 19.92 -15.38 13.75
N THR A 427 20.47 -16.57 13.50
CA THR A 427 21.88 -16.90 13.70
C THR A 427 22.78 -16.10 12.75
N LEU A 428 23.78 -15.40 13.31
CA LEU A 428 24.76 -14.60 12.57
C LEU A 428 25.97 -15.44 12.10
N PRO A 429 26.61 -15.09 10.98
CA PRO A 429 27.70 -15.88 10.38
C PRO A 429 29.06 -15.75 11.09
N ALA A 430 29.30 -14.70 11.89
CA ALA A 430 30.62 -14.39 12.47
C ALA A 430 31.37 -15.58 13.11
N LYS A 431 30.67 -16.46 13.83
CA LYS A 431 31.31 -17.60 14.54
C LYS A 431 31.72 -18.76 13.63
N HIS A 432 31.22 -18.80 12.39
CA HIS A 432 31.37 -19.93 11.48
C HIS A 432 31.69 -19.47 10.05
N ILE A 433 32.36 -18.33 9.93
CA ILE A 433 32.59 -17.67 8.64
C ILE A 433 33.50 -18.50 7.73
N ASP A 434 34.49 -19.17 8.31
CA ASP A 434 35.38 -20.17 7.71
C ASP A 434 34.58 -21.28 7.03
N LYS A 435 33.66 -21.90 7.76
CA LYS A 435 32.82 -23.00 7.24
C LYS A 435 31.87 -22.54 6.15
N ILE A 436 31.37 -21.30 6.23
CA ILE A 436 30.51 -20.73 5.19
C ILE A 436 31.33 -20.54 3.90
N ALA A 437 32.56 -20.04 3.99
CA ALA A 437 33.47 -19.93 2.84
C ALA A 437 33.75 -21.30 2.21
N GLU A 438 34.07 -22.32 3.03
CA GLU A 438 34.26 -23.70 2.56
C GLU A 438 33.05 -24.23 1.78
N GLN A 439 31.82 -24.00 2.28
CA GLN A 439 30.62 -24.40 1.58
C GLN A 439 30.43 -23.61 0.26
N MET A 440 30.69 -22.30 0.26
CA MET A 440 30.59 -21.50 -0.95
C MET A 440 31.56 -21.97 -2.03
N GLN A 441 32.78 -22.34 -1.65
CA GLN A 441 33.77 -22.94 -2.55
C GLN A 441 33.29 -24.31 -3.05
N LYS A 442 32.85 -25.19 -2.14
CA LYS A 442 32.39 -26.55 -2.47
C LYS A 442 31.24 -26.58 -3.48
N TYR A 443 30.27 -25.68 -3.33
CA TYR A 443 29.13 -25.56 -4.23
C TYR A 443 29.35 -24.55 -5.37
N ASN A 444 30.55 -23.95 -5.46
CA ASN A 444 30.93 -22.93 -6.43
C ASN A 444 29.90 -21.78 -6.51
N ILE A 445 29.47 -21.25 -5.37
CA ILE A 445 28.43 -20.20 -5.29
C ILE A 445 29.00 -18.88 -5.82
N ASN A 446 28.35 -18.32 -6.86
CA ASN A 446 28.80 -17.11 -7.53
C ASN A 446 27.99 -15.86 -7.17
N ALA A 447 26.81 -16.01 -6.56
CA ALA A 447 26.03 -14.89 -6.01
C ALA A 447 25.15 -15.37 -4.85
N LEU A 448 24.83 -14.46 -3.93
CA LEU A 448 23.99 -14.74 -2.77
C LEU A 448 22.80 -13.79 -2.69
N LEU A 449 21.59 -14.33 -2.59
CA LEU A 449 20.35 -13.60 -2.32
C LEU A 449 19.82 -13.96 -0.93
N VAL A 450 19.83 -12.99 -0.02
CA VAL A 450 19.31 -13.15 1.35
C VAL A 450 17.97 -12.45 1.48
N ILE A 451 16.96 -13.15 1.99
CA ILE A 451 15.61 -12.61 2.20
C ILE A 451 15.37 -12.57 3.70
N GLY A 452 15.22 -11.38 4.28
CA GLY A 452 15.15 -11.30 5.74
C GLY A 452 15.06 -9.92 6.34
N GLY A 453 15.04 -9.90 7.67
CA GLY A 453 14.89 -8.70 8.48
C GLY A 453 16.22 -8.00 8.76
N PHE A 454 16.30 -7.33 9.92
CA PHE A 454 17.51 -6.62 10.35
C PHE A 454 18.72 -7.56 10.48
N GLU A 455 18.51 -8.79 10.96
CA GLU A 455 19.58 -9.79 11.08
C GLU A 455 20.18 -10.15 9.72
N ALA A 456 19.39 -10.14 8.63
CA ALA A 456 19.93 -10.40 7.29
C ALA A 456 20.88 -9.29 6.82
N LEU A 457 20.59 -8.03 7.18
CA LEU A 457 21.47 -6.90 6.91
C LEU A 457 22.79 -7.06 7.69
N GLU A 458 22.70 -7.38 8.98
CA GLU A 458 23.87 -7.63 9.83
C GLU A 458 24.73 -8.78 9.31
N CYS A 459 24.10 -9.90 8.91
CA CYS A 459 24.81 -11.03 8.32
C CYS A 459 25.59 -10.64 7.06
N LEU A 460 24.98 -9.85 6.17
CA LEU A 460 25.66 -9.44 4.94
C LEU A 460 26.78 -8.43 5.17
N LEU A 461 26.64 -7.56 6.18
CA LEU A 461 27.74 -6.67 6.59
C LEU A 461 28.94 -7.48 7.10
N GLN A 462 28.71 -8.51 7.92
CA GLN A 462 29.77 -9.40 8.38
C GLN A 462 30.47 -10.13 7.22
N LEU A 463 29.71 -10.63 6.24
CA LEU A 463 30.30 -11.23 5.03
C LEU A 463 31.07 -10.22 4.18
N TYR A 464 30.58 -8.98 4.10
CA TYR A 464 31.25 -7.91 3.36
C TYR A 464 32.60 -7.55 3.99
N GLU A 465 32.67 -7.39 5.30
CA GLU A 465 33.91 -7.13 6.04
C GLU A 465 34.92 -8.27 5.89
N ALA A 466 34.42 -9.51 5.87
CA ALA A 466 35.23 -10.71 5.72
C ALA A 466 35.82 -10.92 4.31
N ARG A 467 35.41 -10.16 3.30
CA ARG A 467 35.99 -10.20 1.94
C ARG A 467 37.50 -9.94 1.90
N SER A 468 38.00 -9.19 2.88
CA SER A 468 39.45 -8.95 3.04
C SER A 468 40.23 -10.23 3.32
N SER A 469 39.57 -11.24 3.91
CA SER A 469 40.19 -12.48 4.39
C SER A 469 39.75 -13.72 3.59
N TYR A 470 38.61 -13.65 2.89
CA TYR A 470 38.03 -14.78 2.16
C TYR A 470 37.59 -14.32 0.76
N GLU A 471 38.24 -14.85 -0.28
CA GLU A 471 37.93 -14.53 -1.68
C GLU A 471 36.53 -15.04 -2.08
N GLU A 472 36.02 -16.07 -1.40
CA GLU A 472 34.70 -16.65 -1.65
C GLU A 472 33.57 -15.65 -1.44
N PHE A 473 33.75 -14.65 -0.56
CA PHE A 473 32.76 -13.60 -0.33
C PHE A 473 32.82 -12.46 -1.33
N CYS A 474 33.83 -12.43 -2.21
CA CYS A 474 33.99 -11.45 -3.29
C CYS A 474 33.04 -11.76 -4.46
N ILE A 475 31.75 -11.94 -4.14
CA ILE A 475 30.66 -12.20 -5.06
C ILE A 475 29.55 -11.15 -4.86
N PRO A 476 28.63 -10.97 -5.83
CA PRO A 476 27.44 -10.15 -5.62
C PRO A 476 26.61 -10.65 -4.43
N LEU A 477 26.43 -9.77 -3.45
CA LEU A 477 25.59 -9.98 -2.26
C LEU A 477 24.36 -9.09 -2.36
N CYS A 478 23.18 -9.70 -2.29
CA CYS A 478 21.91 -9.03 -2.49
C CYS A 478 20.94 -9.32 -1.35
N MET A 479 20.28 -8.29 -0.81
CA MET A 479 19.28 -8.43 0.26
C MET A 479 17.88 -8.03 -0.19
N LEU A 480 16.87 -8.80 0.21
CA LEU A 480 15.46 -8.41 0.19
C LEU A 480 14.93 -8.20 1.62
N PRO A 481 14.32 -7.05 1.94
CA PRO A 481 13.77 -6.79 3.26
C PRO A 481 12.48 -7.59 3.50
N ALA A 482 12.51 -8.51 4.46
CA ALA A 482 11.37 -9.34 4.86
C ALA A 482 11.28 -9.43 6.39
N THR A 483 10.34 -8.71 6.97
CA THR A 483 10.05 -8.63 8.41
C THR A 483 8.69 -7.97 8.60
N ILE A 484 7.97 -8.33 9.65
CA ILE A 484 6.73 -7.63 10.03
C ILE A 484 7.01 -6.23 10.57
N SER A 485 8.17 -6.02 11.19
CA SER A 485 8.48 -4.79 11.93
C SER A 485 8.73 -3.58 11.03
N ASN A 486 9.00 -3.80 9.73
CA ASN A 486 9.42 -2.75 8.81
C ASN A 486 10.64 -1.92 9.29
N ASN A 487 11.57 -2.58 9.98
CA ASN A 487 12.72 -1.95 10.64
C ASN A 487 14.04 -2.11 9.87
N VAL A 488 13.99 -2.45 8.57
CA VAL A 488 15.20 -2.63 7.76
C VAL A 488 15.62 -1.28 7.16
N PRO A 489 16.82 -0.76 7.48
CA PRO A 489 17.33 0.48 6.89
C PRO A 489 17.41 0.44 5.36
N GLY A 490 17.14 1.58 4.71
CA GLY A 490 17.23 1.73 3.25
C GLY A 490 15.96 1.36 2.47
N THR A 491 14.90 0.89 3.14
CA THR A 491 13.58 0.69 2.53
C THR A 491 12.48 1.37 3.34
N ASN A 492 11.39 1.76 2.68
CA ASN A 492 10.18 2.24 3.36
C ASN A 492 9.22 1.11 3.71
N LEU A 493 9.38 -0.06 3.09
CA LEU A 493 8.50 -1.21 3.24
C LEU A 493 9.31 -2.52 3.24
N SER A 494 8.90 -3.46 4.08
CA SER A 494 9.39 -4.83 4.12
C SER A 494 8.28 -5.82 3.78
N ILE A 495 8.66 -6.94 3.20
CA ILE A 495 7.76 -8.06 2.95
C ILE A 495 7.27 -8.61 4.29
N GLY A 496 5.96 -8.70 4.47
CA GLY A 496 5.28 -9.23 5.65
C GLY A 496 4.63 -8.15 6.52
N ALA A 497 5.00 -6.87 6.34
CA ALA A 497 4.46 -5.78 7.15
C ALA A 497 2.98 -5.51 6.86
N ASP A 498 2.54 -5.66 5.60
CA ASP A 498 1.13 -5.45 5.25
C ASP A 498 0.23 -6.58 5.79
N THR A 499 0.69 -7.83 5.72
CA THR A 499 0.02 -8.98 6.32
C THR A 499 -0.15 -8.75 7.83
N ALA A 500 0.89 -8.25 8.51
CA ALA A 500 0.83 -7.94 9.93
C ALA A 500 -0.15 -6.82 10.25
N LEU A 501 -0.19 -5.76 9.43
CA LEU A 501 -1.16 -4.68 9.57
C LEU A 501 -2.60 -5.19 9.43
N ASN A 502 -2.88 -6.06 8.45
CA ASN A 502 -4.21 -6.65 8.30
C ASN A 502 -4.60 -7.51 9.50
N ALA A 503 -3.68 -8.31 10.05
CA ALA A 503 -3.92 -9.09 11.26
C ALA A 503 -4.23 -8.20 12.48
N ILE A 504 -3.51 -7.09 12.65
CA ILE A 504 -3.76 -6.08 13.70
C ILE A 504 -5.15 -5.46 13.50
N VAL A 505 -5.45 -4.98 12.29
CA VAL A 505 -6.71 -4.29 11.97
C VAL A 505 -7.92 -5.20 12.16
N GLU A 506 -7.84 -6.45 11.70
CA GLU A 506 -8.91 -7.43 11.88
C GLU A 506 -9.15 -7.71 13.38
N THR A 507 -8.07 -7.86 14.15
CA THR A 507 -8.17 -8.07 15.59
C THR A 507 -8.79 -6.86 16.29
N CYS A 508 -8.35 -5.65 15.94
CA CYS A 508 -8.90 -4.40 16.45
C CYS A 508 -10.39 -4.25 16.12
N ASP A 509 -10.83 -4.66 14.92
CA ASP A 509 -12.24 -4.58 14.55
C ASP A 509 -13.11 -5.55 15.38
N ARG A 510 -12.64 -6.78 15.59
CA ARG A 510 -13.31 -7.75 16.47
C ARG A 510 -13.38 -7.24 17.92
N ILE A 511 -12.30 -6.62 18.41
CA ILE A 511 -12.25 -6.01 19.74
C ILE A 511 -13.20 -4.82 19.83
N LYS A 512 -13.23 -3.93 18.84
CA LYS A 512 -14.15 -2.78 18.78
C LYS A 512 -15.61 -3.21 18.75
N GLN A 513 -15.94 -4.34 18.11
CA GLN A 513 -17.27 -4.92 18.14
C GLN A 513 -17.65 -5.35 19.56
N SER A 514 -16.74 -6.01 20.29
CA SER A 514 -16.94 -6.35 21.70
C SER A 514 -17.12 -5.10 22.57
N ALA A 515 -16.24 -4.10 22.42
CA ALA A 515 -16.29 -2.84 23.16
C ALA A 515 -17.62 -2.10 22.95
N SER A 516 -18.12 -2.09 21.71
CA SER A 516 -19.37 -1.41 21.36
C SER A 516 -20.60 -2.10 21.96
N GLY A 517 -20.54 -3.43 22.15
CA GLY A 517 -21.62 -4.20 22.77
C GLY A 517 -21.72 -3.97 24.29
N THR A 518 -20.58 -3.88 24.98
CA THR A 518 -20.57 -3.64 26.44
C THR A 518 -20.64 -2.16 26.81
N LYS A 519 -20.23 -1.27 25.89
CA LYS A 519 -20.05 0.17 26.12
C LYS A 519 -19.06 0.46 27.25
N HIS A 520 -18.69 1.74 27.42
CA HIS A 520 -17.82 2.23 28.48
C HIS A 520 -16.55 1.40 28.70
N ARG A 521 -15.90 1.01 27.59
CA ARG A 521 -14.74 0.13 27.61
C ARG A 521 -13.59 0.64 26.75
N VAL A 522 -12.39 0.59 27.31
CA VAL A 522 -11.13 0.94 26.63
C VAL A 522 -10.25 -0.31 26.52
N PHE A 523 -9.69 -0.53 25.33
CA PHE A 523 -8.74 -1.63 25.10
C PHE A 523 -7.32 -1.09 24.92
N ILE A 524 -6.38 -1.64 25.67
CA ILE A 524 -4.94 -1.41 25.52
C ILE A 524 -4.36 -2.60 24.78
N ILE A 525 -3.87 -2.40 23.56
CA ILE A 525 -3.39 -3.45 22.67
C ILE A 525 -1.89 -3.29 22.44
N GLU A 526 -1.12 -4.31 22.80
CA GLU A 526 0.30 -4.37 22.49
C GLU A 526 0.56 -4.96 21.10
N THR A 527 1.31 -4.23 20.28
CA THR A 527 1.73 -4.65 18.93
C THR A 527 3.23 -4.92 18.88
N MET A 528 3.64 -5.82 17.99
CA MET A 528 5.05 -6.10 17.73
C MET A 528 5.72 -4.94 16.96
N GLY A 529 7.04 -5.00 16.83
CA GLY A 529 7.83 -4.07 16.03
C GLY A 529 9.26 -3.88 16.53
N GLY A 530 9.63 -4.49 17.66
CA GLY A 530 10.77 -4.08 18.46
C GLY A 530 10.63 -2.60 18.79
N TYR A 531 11.69 -1.83 18.58
CA TYR A 531 11.67 -0.37 18.72
C TYR A 531 11.05 0.37 17.53
N CYS A 532 10.64 -0.32 16.47
CA CYS A 532 10.00 0.32 15.32
C CYS A 532 8.48 0.41 15.53
N GLY A 533 7.98 1.64 15.67
CA GLY A 533 6.58 1.97 15.87
C GLY A 533 5.69 1.82 14.64
N TYR A 534 6.21 1.36 13.48
CA TYR A 534 5.46 1.28 12.22
C TYR A 534 4.12 0.55 12.37
N LEU A 535 4.12 -0.66 12.94
CA LEU A 535 2.89 -1.44 13.11
C LEU A 535 1.90 -0.78 14.08
N ALA A 536 2.39 -0.17 15.16
CA ALA A 536 1.56 0.52 16.14
C ALA A 536 0.91 1.79 15.54
N SER A 537 1.69 2.65 14.89
CA SER A 537 1.21 3.91 14.33
C SER A 537 0.29 3.68 13.14
N VAL A 538 0.72 2.85 12.19
CA VAL A 538 -0.03 2.60 10.96
C VAL A 538 -1.26 1.72 11.24
N GLY A 539 -1.11 0.72 12.11
CA GLY A 539 -2.23 -0.08 12.62
C GLY A 539 -3.23 0.77 13.40
N GLY A 540 -2.76 1.73 14.21
CA GLY A 540 -3.61 2.67 14.94
C GLY A 540 -4.43 3.55 14.00
N LEU A 541 -3.81 4.09 12.95
CA LEU A 541 -4.50 4.86 11.93
C LEU A 541 -5.59 4.02 11.21
N ALA A 542 -5.26 2.79 10.82
CA ALA A 542 -6.18 1.88 10.12
C ALA A 542 -7.29 1.33 11.02
N ALA A 543 -7.03 1.14 12.32
CA ALA A 543 -8.02 0.71 13.30
C ALA A 543 -8.90 1.88 13.79
N GLY A 544 -8.43 3.11 13.63
CA GLY A 544 -9.05 4.31 14.22
C GLY A 544 -8.87 4.33 15.73
N ALA A 545 -7.65 4.03 16.18
CA ALA A 545 -7.24 4.11 17.57
C ALA A 545 -7.23 5.57 18.06
N ASP A 546 -7.48 5.73 19.36
CA ASP A 546 -7.45 7.01 20.05
C ASP A 546 -6.02 7.44 20.40
N ALA A 547 -5.13 6.47 20.63
CA ALA A 547 -3.70 6.70 20.85
C ALA A 547 -2.88 5.53 20.31
N ALA A 548 -1.64 5.81 19.89
CA ALA A 548 -0.64 4.82 19.52
C ALA A 548 0.72 5.22 20.12
N TYR A 549 1.14 4.54 21.18
CA TYR A 549 2.41 4.83 21.86
C TYR A 549 3.56 4.09 21.20
N ILE A 550 4.60 4.83 20.80
CA ILE A 550 5.75 4.32 20.06
C ILE A 550 7.06 4.80 20.68
N PHE A 551 8.17 4.16 20.31
CA PHE A 551 9.48 4.52 20.82
C PHE A 551 9.99 5.83 20.19
N GLU A 552 9.66 6.07 18.92
CA GLU A 552 10.14 7.22 18.15
C GLU A 552 9.52 8.56 18.58
N GLU A 553 8.41 8.53 19.33
CA GLU A 553 7.74 9.69 19.90
C GLU A 553 7.71 9.54 21.43
N PRO A 554 8.66 10.17 22.15
CA PRO A 554 8.73 10.07 23.60
C PRO A 554 7.45 10.60 24.24
N PHE A 555 6.91 9.85 25.21
CA PHE A 555 5.74 10.24 25.98
C PHE A 555 5.99 10.16 27.48
N ASP A 556 5.42 11.11 28.22
CA ASP A 556 5.50 11.18 29.67
C ASP A 556 4.14 10.92 30.34
N ILE A 557 4.12 10.97 31.67
CA ILE A 557 2.90 10.74 32.44
C ILE A 557 1.80 11.78 32.15
N ARG A 558 2.16 13.01 31.75
CA ARG A 558 1.19 14.08 31.45
C ARG A 558 0.49 13.81 30.13
N GLU A 559 1.21 13.28 29.15
CA GLU A 559 0.61 12.85 27.88
C GLU A 559 -0.33 11.66 28.07
N LEU A 560 0.04 10.70 28.92
CA LEU A 560 -0.87 9.60 29.29
C LEU A 560 -2.13 10.14 29.98
N GLN A 561 -1.98 11.04 30.95
CA GLN A 561 -3.09 11.67 31.65
C GLN A 561 -4.02 12.44 30.69
N SER A 562 -3.46 13.24 29.78
CA SER A 562 -4.25 13.98 28.79
C SER A 562 -5.08 13.05 27.90
N ASN A 563 -4.54 11.88 27.52
CA ASN A 563 -5.28 10.90 26.73
C ASN A 563 -6.40 10.23 27.54
N VAL A 564 -6.20 9.99 28.83
CA VAL A 564 -7.25 9.48 29.73
C VAL A 564 -8.37 10.51 29.90
N GLU A 565 -8.04 11.78 30.10
CA GLU A 565 -9.00 12.88 30.17
C GLU A 565 -9.80 12.99 28.86
N HIS A 566 -9.13 12.91 27.71
CA HIS A 566 -9.78 12.89 26.40
C HIS A 566 -10.78 11.73 26.27
N LEU A 567 -10.39 10.51 26.66
CA LEU A 567 -11.30 9.35 26.62
C LEU A 567 -12.45 9.50 27.61
N THR A 568 -12.21 10.09 28.78
CA THR A 568 -13.24 10.37 29.77
C THR A 568 -14.33 11.30 29.20
N GLU A 569 -13.93 12.37 28.51
CA GLU A 569 -14.86 13.25 27.80
C GLU A 569 -15.55 12.52 26.64
N LYS A 570 -14.80 11.70 25.88
CA LYS A 570 -15.35 10.90 24.79
C LYS A 570 -16.47 9.96 25.27
N MET A 571 -16.37 9.37 26.47
CA MET A 571 -17.41 8.50 27.02
C MET A 571 -18.74 9.21 27.33
N LYS A 572 -18.74 10.55 27.40
CA LYS A 572 -19.98 11.35 27.53
C LYS A 572 -20.73 11.47 26.21
N THR A 573 -20.07 11.19 25.08
CA THR A 573 -20.67 11.20 23.74
C THR A 573 -21.42 9.88 23.46
N SER A 574 -22.00 9.76 22.27
CA SER A 574 -22.61 8.50 21.81
C SER A 574 -21.59 7.38 21.55
N ILE A 575 -20.29 7.68 21.44
CA ILE A 575 -19.24 6.70 21.13
C ILE A 575 -18.50 6.32 22.41
N GLN A 576 -19.09 5.37 23.13
CA GLN A 576 -18.62 4.95 24.45
C GLN A 576 -17.63 3.80 24.35
N ARG A 577 -16.53 4.00 23.62
CA ARG A 577 -15.43 3.03 23.49
C ARG A 577 -14.10 3.72 23.27
N GLY A 578 -13.01 3.09 23.73
CA GLY A 578 -11.64 3.53 23.48
C GLY A 578 -10.75 2.41 22.95
N LEU A 579 -9.77 2.77 22.12
CA LEU A 579 -8.77 1.86 21.61
C LEU A 579 -7.39 2.53 21.67
N VAL A 580 -6.47 1.91 22.40
CA VAL A 580 -5.10 2.39 22.59
C VAL A 580 -4.15 1.31 22.09
N LEU A 581 -3.26 1.65 21.17
CA LEU A 581 -2.18 0.76 20.75
C LEU A 581 -0.89 1.16 21.44
N ARG A 582 -0.05 0.17 21.75
CA ARG A 582 1.28 0.36 22.32
C ARG A 582 2.25 -0.55 21.58
N ASN A 583 3.33 0.01 21.05
CA ASN A 583 4.44 -0.78 20.55
C ASN A 583 5.16 -1.48 21.74
N GLU A 584 5.56 -2.75 21.55
CA GLU A 584 6.12 -3.60 22.60
C GLU A 584 7.32 -2.97 23.36
N ASN A 585 8.16 -2.20 22.66
CA ASN A 585 9.34 -1.54 23.24
C ASN A 585 9.22 0.00 23.23
N SER A 586 8.01 0.54 23.29
CA SER A 586 7.81 1.99 23.26
C SER A 586 8.42 2.71 24.48
N ASN A 587 8.45 2.05 25.63
CA ASN A 587 9.04 2.56 26.87
C ASN A 587 9.31 1.40 27.84
N GLU A 588 10.43 1.46 28.56
CA GLU A 588 10.83 0.42 29.54
C GLU A 588 9.94 0.40 30.79
N ASN A 589 9.53 1.57 31.28
CA ASN A 589 8.79 1.73 32.53
C ASN A 589 7.27 1.73 32.28
N TYR A 590 6.84 2.42 31.21
CA TYR A 590 5.43 2.49 30.82
C TYR A 590 5.05 1.28 29.96
N THR A 591 5.05 0.12 30.63
CA THR A 591 4.66 -1.17 30.06
C THR A 591 3.16 -1.20 29.74
N THR A 592 2.74 -2.20 28.97
CA THR A 592 1.31 -2.45 28.72
C THR A 592 0.50 -2.57 30.02
N ASP A 593 1.10 -3.15 31.06
CA ASP A 593 0.47 -3.35 32.36
C ASP A 593 0.34 -2.04 33.12
N PHE A 594 1.39 -1.20 33.07
CA PHE A 594 1.34 0.14 33.66
C PHE A 594 0.26 1.00 33.02
N ILE A 595 0.23 1.08 31.68
CA ILE A 595 -0.77 1.88 30.96
C ILE A 595 -2.19 1.35 31.23
N TYR A 596 -2.36 0.02 31.24
CA TYR A 596 -3.63 -0.61 31.61
C TYR A 596 -4.08 -0.22 33.03
N GLN A 597 -3.19 -0.27 34.01
CA GLN A 597 -3.49 0.09 35.40
C GLN A 597 -3.86 1.57 35.52
N LEU A 598 -3.08 2.46 34.90
CA LEU A 598 -3.34 3.90 34.89
C LEU A 598 -4.72 4.22 34.33
N TYR A 599 -5.04 3.70 33.13
CA TYR A 599 -6.34 3.93 32.50
C TYR A 599 -7.49 3.34 33.30
N SER A 600 -7.27 2.19 33.94
CA SER A 600 -8.30 1.55 34.78
C SER A 600 -8.58 2.34 36.06
N GLU A 601 -7.55 2.94 36.66
CA GLU A 601 -7.65 3.69 37.91
C GLU A 601 -8.27 5.06 37.67
N GLU A 602 -7.73 5.82 36.72
CA GLU A 602 -8.20 7.18 36.40
C GLU A 602 -9.57 7.16 35.68
N GLY A 603 -9.89 6.07 34.97
CA GLY A 603 -11.19 5.85 34.34
C GLY A 603 -12.30 5.39 35.31
N LYS A 604 -12.01 5.20 36.61
CA LYS A 604 -12.97 4.68 37.59
C LYS A 604 -14.26 5.51 37.59
N GLY A 605 -15.38 4.80 37.52
CA GLY A 605 -16.72 5.40 37.46
C GLY A 605 -17.14 5.88 36.06
N VAL A 606 -16.25 5.84 35.06
CA VAL A 606 -16.54 6.26 33.68
C VAL A 606 -16.38 5.13 32.68
N PHE A 607 -15.29 4.35 32.75
CA PHE A 607 -15.05 3.20 31.87
C PHE A 607 -14.19 2.12 32.53
N ASP A 608 -14.27 0.89 32.02
CA ASP A 608 -13.36 -0.21 32.36
C ASP A 608 -12.32 -0.44 31.26
N CYS A 609 -11.21 -1.09 31.60
CA CYS A 609 -10.17 -1.44 30.63
C CYS A 609 -9.99 -2.94 30.44
N ARG A 610 -9.47 -3.32 29.29
CA ARG A 610 -8.90 -4.65 29.02
C ARG A 610 -7.57 -4.49 28.30
N LYS A 611 -6.64 -5.40 28.56
CA LYS A 611 -5.36 -5.48 27.85
C LYS A 611 -5.31 -6.72 26.97
N ASN A 612 -4.71 -6.59 25.78
CA ASN A 612 -4.44 -7.70 24.88
C ASN A 612 -3.04 -7.57 24.30
N VAL A 613 -2.20 -8.59 24.49
CA VAL A 613 -0.92 -8.71 23.80
C VAL A 613 -1.15 -9.60 22.57
N LEU A 614 -1.08 -9.01 21.38
CA LEU A 614 -1.35 -9.77 20.14
C LEU A 614 -0.30 -10.86 19.93
N GLY A 615 0.98 -10.53 20.17
CA GLY A 615 2.09 -11.45 19.99
C GLY A 615 2.20 -11.98 18.55
N HIS A 616 2.62 -13.23 18.41
CA HIS A 616 3.06 -13.80 17.12
C HIS A 616 1.95 -14.02 16.09
N MET A 617 0.66 -13.91 16.45
CA MET A 617 -0.43 -13.95 15.47
C MET A 617 -0.32 -12.82 14.44
N GLN A 618 0.40 -11.74 14.77
CA GLN A 618 0.72 -10.65 13.86
C GLN A 618 1.62 -11.07 12.69
N GLN A 619 2.31 -12.22 12.75
CA GLN A 619 3.03 -12.74 11.57
C GLN A 619 2.08 -13.13 10.44
N GLY A 620 0.79 -13.29 10.75
CA GLY A 620 -0.25 -13.73 9.82
C GLY A 620 -0.21 -15.23 9.54
N GLY A 621 -1.21 -15.67 8.79
CA GLY A 621 -1.26 -17.01 8.21
C GLY A 621 -0.72 -16.97 6.79
N ALA A 622 -1.62 -16.95 5.81
CA ALA A 622 -1.25 -16.70 4.42
C ALA A 622 -0.85 -15.23 4.23
N PRO A 623 0.14 -14.92 3.37
CA PRO A 623 0.49 -13.54 3.05
C PRO A 623 -0.65 -12.80 2.39
N SER A 624 -0.76 -11.50 2.70
CA SER A 624 -1.66 -10.59 1.99
C SER A 624 -1.28 -10.51 0.50
N PRO A 625 -2.25 -10.19 -0.38
CA PRO A 625 -1.95 -9.96 -1.79
C PRO A 625 -0.81 -8.95 -2.03
N PHE A 626 -0.77 -7.88 -1.24
CA PHE A 626 0.34 -6.92 -1.24
C PHE A 626 1.69 -7.60 -1.03
N ASP A 627 1.86 -8.38 0.05
CA ASP A 627 3.14 -8.99 0.39
C ASP A 627 3.56 -10.10 -0.60
N ARG A 628 2.59 -10.85 -1.16
CA ARG A 628 2.86 -11.80 -2.24
C ARG A 628 3.43 -11.11 -3.47
N ASN A 629 2.79 -10.02 -3.88
CA ASN A 629 3.19 -9.25 -5.05
C ASN A 629 4.49 -8.49 -4.82
N PHE A 630 4.65 -7.89 -3.63
CA PHE A 630 5.85 -7.16 -3.27
C PHE A 630 7.06 -8.10 -3.26
N GLY A 631 6.96 -9.25 -2.57
CA GLY A 631 7.97 -10.29 -2.56
C GLY A 631 8.31 -10.80 -3.95
N THR A 632 7.28 -11.10 -4.76
CA THR A 632 7.47 -11.58 -6.13
C THR A 632 8.22 -10.57 -7.00
N LYS A 633 7.79 -9.30 -7.00
CA LYS A 633 8.35 -8.26 -7.87
C LYS A 633 9.76 -7.86 -7.45
N ILE A 634 10.00 -7.70 -6.15
CA ILE A 634 11.32 -7.27 -5.67
C ILE A 634 12.36 -8.37 -5.86
N ALA A 635 11.98 -9.64 -5.68
CA ALA A 635 12.86 -10.78 -5.95
C ALA A 635 13.19 -10.95 -7.44
N ALA A 636 12.23 -10.75 -8.34
CA ALA A 636 12.49 -10.78 -9.77
C ALA A 636 13.52 -9.71 -10.18
N LYS A 637 13.36 -8.48 -9.67
CA LYS A 637 14.32 -7.38 -9.90
C LYS A 637 15.69 -7.66 -9.28
N ALA A 638 15.73 -8.24 -8.08
CA ALA A 638 16.96 -8.63 -7.42
C ALA A 638 17.74 -9.64 -8.27
N MET A 639 17.06 -10.66 -8.79
CA MET A 639 17.70 -11.66 -9.62
C MET A 639 18.20 -11.07 -10.95
N GLN A 640 17.42 -10.22 -11.61
CA GLN A 640 17.89 -9.48 -12.80
C GLN A 640 19.14 -8.63 -12.52
N TRP A 641 19.20 -8.00 -11.33
CA TRP A 641 20.40 -7.27 -10.89
C TRP A 641 21.60 -8.21 -10.70
N ILE A 642 21.40 -9.36 -10.03
CA ILE A 642 22.42 -10.39 -9.86
C ILE A 642 22.95 -10.87 -11.22
N SER A 643 22.06 -11.27 -12.13
CA SER A 643 22.42 -11.74 -13.47
C SER A 643 23.23 -10.69 -14.23
N LYS A 644 22.80 -9.42 -14.19
CA LYS A 644 23.53 -8.31 -14.79
C LYS A 644 24.93 -8.16 -14.20
N LYS A 645 25.06 -8.23 -12.86
CA LYS A 645 26.35 -8.10 -12.18
C LYS A 645 27.31 -9.23 -12.50
N LEU A 646 26.81 -10.47 -12.49
CA LEU A 646 27.60 -11.65 -12.87
C LEU A 646 28.15 -11.52 -14.30
N ASN A 647 27.30 -11.11 -15.25
CA ASN A 647 27.70 -10.91 -16.64
C ASN A 647 28.70 -9.75 -16.84
N GLU A 648 28.55 -8.64 -16.09
CA GLU A 648 29.50 -7.52 -16.10
C GLU A 648 30.88 -7.94 -15.57
N SER A 649 30.92 -8.70 -14.46
CA SER A 649 32.16 -9.16 -13.84
C SER A 649 32.88 -10.21 -14.69
N TYR A 650 32.15 -11.16 -15.29
CA TYR A 650 32.75 -12.22 -16.11
C TYR A 650 33.39 -11.70 -17.39
N ARG A 651 32.76 -10.73 -18.08
CA ARG A 651 33.27 -10.20 -19.37
C ARG A 651 34.55 -9.37 -19.25
N LYS A 652 34.85 -8.83 -18.07
CA LYS A 652 36.04 -7.99 -17.88
C LYS A 652 37.30 -8.77 -17.50
N GLY A 653 37.23 -10.09 -17.28
CA GLY A 653 38.38 -10.89 -16.83
C GLY A 653 39.06 -10.31 -15.58
N MET A 654 38.32 -9.54 -14.78
CA MET A 654 38.89 -8.63 -13.79
C MET A 654 38.84 -9.24 -12.40
N LYS A 655 40.04 -9.47 -11.85
CA LYS A 655 40.36 -9.41 -10.42
C LYS A 655 40.15 -7.98 -9.90
N ASP A 656 38.92 -7.49 -9.92
CA ASP A 656 38.60 -6.17 -9.37
C ASP A 656 37.82 -6.36 -8.07
N ASN A 657 38.43 -5.98 -6.94
CA ASN A 657 37.84 -6.05 -5.59
C ASN A 657 36.62 -5.12 -5.41
N SER A 658 36.08 -4.56 -6.50
CA SER A 658 34.95 -3.64 -6.56
C SER A 658 33.58 -4.34 -6.59
N TYR A 659 33.45 -5.53 -5.98
CA TYR A 659 32.17 -6.22 -5.87
C TYR A 659 31.20 -5.40 -5.00
N ALA A 660 30.07 -4.99 -5.56
CA ALA A 660 29.10 -4.15 -4.87
C ALA A 660 28.25 -4.95 -3.87
N PHE A 661 28.14 -4.47 -2.64
CA PHE A 661 27.03 -4.82 -1.75
C PHE A 661 25.79 -4.05 -2.21
N HIS A 662 24.67 -4.74 -2.46
CA HIS A 662 23.43 -4.08 -2.85
C HIS A 662 22.25 -4.62 -2.07
N VAL A 663 21.73 -3.79 -1.17
CA VAL A 663 20.35 -3.96 -0.71
C VAL A 663 19.47 -3.57 -1.89
N VAL A 664 18.56 -4.45 -2.33
CA VAL A 664 17.61 -4.11 -3.40
C VAL A 664 16.62 -3.13 -2.81
N MET A 665 17.01 -1.87 -2.86
CA MET A 665 16.17 -0.74 -2.55
C MET A 665 15.18 -0.60 -3.69
N LYS A 666 13.96 -0.15 -3.38
CA LYS A 666 12.95 0.21 -4.37
C LYS A 666 13.58 1.24 -5.31
N GLN A 667 14.08 0.79 -6.45
CA GLN A 667 14.79 1.62 -7.39
C GLN A 667 13.76 2.53 -8.06
N THR A 668 13.47 3.65 -7.41
CA THR A 668 12.84 4.81 -8.04
C THR A 668 13.18 6.15 -7.43
N PHE A 669 14.30 6.28 -6.71
CA PHE A 669 14.75 7.61 -6.30
C PHE A 669 16.23 7.91 -6.55
N LEU A 670 17.06 6.95 -6.97
CA LEU A 670 18.49 7.19 -7.14
C LEU A 670 18.96 7.49 -8.58
N LYS A 671 18.06 7.93 -9.47
CA LYS A 671 18.42 8.32 -10.85
C LYS A 671 17.92 9.72 -11.27
N LEU A 672 17.67 10.59 -10.29
CA LEU A 672 17.17 11.96 -10.51
C LEU A 672 17.88 13.02 -9.65
N SER A 673 19.12 12.77 -9.24
CA SER A 673 19.94 13.74 -8.49
C SER A 673 21.29 14.05 -9.17
N ILE A 674 21.42 13.83 -10.47
CA ILE A 674 22.64 14.20 -11.24
C ILE A 674 22.42 15.43 -12.14
N GLU A 675 21.21 15.94 -12.29
CA GLU A 675 20.97 17.21 -13.01
C GLU A 675 20.09 18.12 -12.16
N LEU A 676 20.73 18.86 -11.24
CA LEU A 676 20.39 20.24 -10.87
C LEU A 676 21.37 20.72 -9.77
N ASN A 677 22.36 21.48 -10.25
CA ASN A 677 23.25 22.41 -9.56
C ASN A 677 24.20 21.94 -8.43
N HIS A 678 25.48 22.04 -8.79
CA HIS A 678 26.69 22.20 -8.00
C HIS A 678 26.52 22.91 -6.65
N HIS A 679 26.73 22.16 -5.57
CA HIS A 679 27.63 22.42 -4.43
C HIS A 679 27.11 21.66 -3.20
N LEU A 680 27.39 20.35 -3.10
CA LEU A 680 27.67 19.56 -1.87
C LEU A 680 27.58 18.04 -2.12
N THR A 681 28.20 17.53 -3.19
CA THR A 681 28.10 16.09 -3.50
C THR A 681 29.47 15.53 -3.87
N PHE A 682 30.32 15.33 -2.86
CA PHE A 682 31.51 14.46 -2.99
C PHE A 682 31.80 13.59 -1.76
N PHE A 683 30.88 13.46 -0.79
CA PHE A 683 31.16 12.71 0.45
C PHE A 683 30.09 11.70 0.92
N LEU A 684 29.06 11.39 0.11
CA LEU A 684 27.89 10.63 0.59
C LEU A 684 27.68 9.22 -0.01
N THR A 685 28.61 8.69 -0.80
CA THR A 685 28.56 7.28 -1.25
C THR A 685 29.44 6.33 -0.45
N CYS A 686 30.37 6.83 0.38
CA CYS A 686 31.12 6.02 1.36
C CYS A 686 30.58 6.15 2.79
N ALA A 687 29.80 7.20 3.11
CA ALA A 687 29.35 7.47 4.47
C ALA A 687 28.16 6.63 4.94
N VAL A 688 27.32 6.09 4.03
CA VAL A 688 26.14 5.30 4.42
C VAL A 688 26.51 3.96 5.08
N VAL A 689 27.70 3.42 4.81
CA VAL A 689 28.21 2.22 5.51
C VAL A 689 28.72 2.59 6.92
N HIS A 690 29.31 3.78 7.10
CA HIS A 690 29.87 4.24 8.37
C HIS A 690 28.81 4.83 9.33
N GLU A 691 27.74 5.44 8.81
CA GLU A 691 26.59 5.88 9.61
C GLU A 691 25.64 4.72 9.96
N ALA A 692 25.52 3.70 9.10
CA ALA A 692 24.83 2.47 9.47
C ALA A 692 25.53 1.75 10.64
N LEU A 693 26.86 1.82 10.73
CA LEU A 693 27.64 1.33 11.88
C LEU A 693 27.39 2.17 13.16
N SER A 694 27.19 3.48 13.03
CA SER A 694 26.87 4.36 14.17
C SER A 694 25.43 4.16 14.67
N ILE A 695 24.48 3.89 13.76
CA ILE A 695 23.10 3.50 14.12
C ILE A 695 23.07 2.08 14.70
N CYS A 696 23.92 1.16 14.23
CA CYS A 696 24.05 -0.19 14.83
C CYS A 696 24.54 -0.15 16.28
N HIS A 697 25.35 0.83 16.68
CA HIS A 697 25.75 1.02 18.07
C HIS A 697 24.66 1.66 18.93
N LEU A 698 23.80 2.50 18.37
CA LEU A 698 22.66 3.12 19.04
C LEU A 698 21.44 2.21 19.20
N VAL A 699 21.34 1.12 18.40
CA VAL A 699 20.28 0.10 18.52
C VAL A 699 20.73 -1.11 19.37
N LYS A 700 22.04 -1.23 19.66
CA LYS A 700 22.62 -2.25 20.56
C LYS A 700 22.83 -1.76 22.00
N ALA A 701 22.70 -0.46 22.25
CA ALA A 701 22.59 0.13 23.59
C ALA A 701 21.13 0.45 23.85
#